data_AF-A0A2U3D6V0-F1
#
_entry.id   AF-A0A2U3D6V0-F1
#
_cell.length_a   1.000
_cell.length_b   1.000
_cell.length_c   1.000
_cell.angle_alpha   90.00
_cell.angle_beta   90.00
_cell.angle_gamma   90.00
#
_symmetry.space_group_name_H-M   'P 1'
#
loop_
_entity.id
_entity.type
_entity.pdbx_description
1 polymer ?
#
loop_
_entity_poly.entity_id
_entity_poly.type
_entity_poly.pdbx_seq_one_letter_code
_entity_poly.pdbx_strand_id
1 'polypeptide(L)'
;MLEAMVQLGRLLGRKSGESDTEALVKPMPNLVGKGKRFVVEMNIDTVRGKLTFTPIECEPADKIRLAKELLWIGNADGAASLQWTATTQNLSYLLSQTIPNLFRILPENSEVRDWLNPVLHSLMVDLGPQKKGSEERYRHILDLSRLSNIPSAEWENLLDKTRDQSDHSIRAKELVPELEKMVLQREGYSLSQVYLFTLLLDGKRVVDHPDYRALVMRNKVEAVFEDAQAGRCSACGKSGTVTSNLTRMKFKYYNTDKMSFASGVDKKRFDRNLSLCSSCYTACLAAEPFVMGHMSSRIGHLRFYVIPEIFGPVSDELDPYRWNRRAWNQVQSALNFKEIAELEDELALEQSVYEQGYVVNLLFHVWNNAELRLFNLVRDVPKTRFETIQEGFQRADRIAKLMLGPRSNNEQWNWRPDFNTIYHLIPVSRSNKTQEYRRVLQVFDAILTGQPVSYKLLMQSFAKLIEIRRFGRYDATNVEEPKAGYELARLTDDVLMANIVLFSLQDLGQLATDSPMKRRDGHLDTNHDVVNEKVNPEMFLETVGYKASHEALFWLGAAIASVATAQQKNGLDTMPVLEKINYRGMNAGDVVRLVGKIEDAFRQYKLFGSGADTLFRMHTAFAAALDTAASPLRWKKEYSMTDEEAVFYILSGFAVKRKEILSHRRKDTTKVGLDQDTQNNDLQNTQ
;
A
#
# COMPACT_ATOMS: atom_id res chain seq x y z
N MET A 1 4.40 -13.83 -13.34
CA MET A 1 4.44 -12.35 -13.55
C MET A 1 4.47 -11.95 -15.01
N LEU A 2 5.52 -12.23 -15.81
CA LEU A 2 5.52 -11.82 -17.24
C LEU A 2 4.31 -12.39 -17.99
N GLU A 3 4.00 -13.67 -17.78
CA GLU A 3 2.83 -14.34 -18.34
C GLU A 3 1.52 -13.67 -17.89
N ALA A 4 1.35 -13.44 -16.59
CA ALA A 4 0.23 -12.66 -16.04
C ALA A 4 0.08 -11.27 -16.70
N MET A 5 1.18 -10.53 -16.89
CA MET A 5 1.16 -9.21 -17.54
C MET A 5 0.74 -9.31 -19.01
N VAL A 6 1.23 -10.32 -19.75
CA VAL A 6 0.80 -10.55 -21.14
C VAL A 6 -0.67 -10.97 -21.21
N GLN A 7 -1.13 -11.84 -20.32
CA GLN A 7 -2.53 -12.26 -20.25
C GLN A 7 -3.44 -11.05 -19.96
N LEU A 8 -3.08 -10.26 -18.95
CA LEU A 8 -3.80 -9.04 -18.58
C LEU A 8 -3.83 -8.03 -19.73
N GLY A 9 -2.69 -7.79 -20.38
CA GLY A 9 -2.58 -6.89 -21.51
C GLY A 9 -3.44 -7.31 -22.70
N ARG A 10 -3.45 -8.61 -23.01
CA ARG A 10 -4.34 -9.17 -24.03
C ARG A 10 -5.81 -8.99 -23.66
N LEU A 11 -6.16 -9.25 -22.40
CA LEU A 11 -7.52 -9.10 -21.91
C LEU A 11 -8.01 -7.65 -22.06
N LEU A 12 -7.16 -6.68 -21.71
CA LEU A 12 -7.41 -5.26 -21.88
C LEU A 12 -7.57 -4.87 -23.35
N GLY A 13 -6.84 -5.54 -24.26
CA GLY A 13 -6.89 -5.31 -25.71
C GLY A 13 -7.97 -6.10 -26.48
N ARG A 14 -8.76 -6.98 -25.84
CA ARG A 14 -9.76 -7.83 -26.54
C ARG A 14 -10.86 -7.05 -27.23
N LYS A 15 -11.23 -5.88 -26.71
CA LYS A 15 -12.23 -5.01 -27.34
C LYS A 15 -11.65 -4.17 -28.49
N SER A 16 -10.34 -4.28 -28.74
CA SER A 16 -9.56 -3.30 -29.48
C SER A 16 -8.81 -3.93 -30.68
N GLY A 17 -8.51 -5.24 -30.68
CA GLY A 17 -7.79 -5.90 -31.79
C GLY A 17 -6.27 -5.65 -31.76
N GLU A 18 -5.50 -6.46 -32.49
CA GLU A 18 -4.02 -6.52 -32.36
C GLU A 18 -3.27 -5.26 -32.85
N SER A 19 -3.92 -4.36 -33.59
CA SER A 19 -3.33 -3.11 -34.12
C SER A 19 -3.79 -1.84 -33.39
N ASP A 20 -4.42 -1.96 -32.22
CA ASP A 20 -5.13 -0.83 -31.64
C ASP A 20 -4.33 -0.12 -30.53
N THR A 21 -4.09 1.15 -30.83
CA THR A 21 -3.58 2.18 -29.93
C THR A 21 -4.29 2.28 -28.59
N GLU A 22 -5.56 1.87 -28.49
CA GLU A 22 -6.32 1.87 -27.24
C GLU A 22 -5.68 1.00 -26.16
N ALA A 23 -4.98 -0.07 -26.54
CA ALA A 23 -4.26 -0.90 -25.60
C ALA A 23 -3.15 -0.11 -24.87
N LEU A 24 -2.62 0.96 -25.46
CA LEU A 24 -1.53 1.77 -24.90
C LEU A 24 -2.02 2.92 -24.00
N VAL A 25 -3.34 3.04 -23.81
CA VAL A 25 -3.95 4.08 -22.98
C VAL A 25 -3.52 3.90 -21.53
N LYS A 26 -3.07 5.00 -20.92
CA LYS A 26 -2.68 5.08 -19.52
C LYS A 26 -3.86 5.55 -18.66
N PRO A 27 -3.85 5.24 -17.37
CA PRO A 27 -4.75 5.88 -16.42
C PRO A 27 -4.59 7.40 -16.42
N MET A 28 -5.70 8.13 -16.29
CA MET A 28 -5.67 9.57 -16.07
C MET A 28 -4.97 9.91 -14.75
N PRO A 29 -4.33 11.09 -14.64
CA PRO A 29 -3.72 11.51 -13.39
C PRO A 29 -4.78 11.69 -12.29
N ASN A 30 -4.32 11.64 -11.03
CA ASN A 30 -5.12 12.08 -9.91
C ASN A 30 -4.79 13.53 -9.59
N LEU A 31 -5.84 14.36 -9.47
CA LEU A 31 -5.72 15.76 -9.09
C LEU A 31 -5.98 15.92 -7.60
N VAL A 32 -5.24 16.82 -6.95
CA VAL A 32 -5.40 17.14 -5.53
C VAL A 32 -6.39 18.31 -5.39
N GLY A 33 -7.27 18.27 -4.38
CA GLY A 33 -8.24 19.34 -4.09
C GLY A 33 -9.71 18.96 -4.35
N LYS A 34 -10.62 19.86 -4.00
CA LYS A 34 -12.08 19.71 -4.16
C LYS A 34 -12.59 20.59 -5.32
N GLY A 35 -13.65 20.16 -6.00
CA GLY A 35 -14.32 20.93 -7.07
C GLY A 35 -14.46 20.15 -8.37
N LYS A 36 -15.22 20.73 -9.32
CA LYS A 36 -15.42 20.18 -10.66
C LYS A 36 -14.09 19.96 -11.37
N ARG A 37 -13.99 18.84 -12.08
CA ARG A 37 -12.79 18.43 -12.80
C ARG A 37 -13.10 18.31 -14.28
N PHE A 38 -12.12 18.62 -15.13
CA PHE A 38 -12.35 18.73 -16.56
C PHE A 38 -11.29 18.00 -17.36
N VAL A 39 -11.67 17.53 -18.53
CA VAL A 39 -10.78 17.46 -19.70
C VAL A 39 -11.04 18.72 -20.51
N VAL A 40 -10.01 19.30 -21.10
CA VAL A 40 -10.16 20.49 -21.95
C VAL A 40 -9.77 20.17 -23.39
N GLU A 41 -10.67 20.44 -24.32
CA GLU A 41 -10.38 20.42 -25.76
C GLU A 41 -9.85 21.78 -26.19
N MET A 42 -8.60 21.83 -26.66
CA MET A 42 -7.99 23.03 -27.22
C MET A 42 -8.11 22.98 -28.74
N ASN A 43 -9.00 23.80 -29.29
CA ASN A 43 -9.21 23.88 -30.73
C ASN A 43 -8.55 25.12 -31.34
N ILE A 44 -7.72 24.90 -32.36
CA ILE A 44 -7.16 25.94 -33.22
C ILE A 44 -7.97 25.95 -34.52
N ASP A 45 -8.79 26.98 -34.68
CA ASP A 45 -9.53 27.27 -35.92
C ASP A 45 -8.61 28.09 -36.83
N THR A 46 -8.03 27.43 -37.83
CA THR A 46 -7.06 28.00 -38.77
C THR A 46 -7.72 28.94 -39.77
N VAL A 47 -9.01 28.73 -40.07
CA VAL A 47 -9.79 29.54 -41.01
C VAL A 47 -10.16 30.89 -40.40
N ARG A 48 -10.64 30.89 -39.16
CA ARG A 48 -11.05 32.11 -38.42
C ARG A 48 -9.93 32.71 -37.59
N GLY A 49 -8.80 32.01 -37.48
CA GLY A 49 -7.69 32.36 -36.58
C GLY A 49 -8.20 32.47 -35.14
N LYS A 50 -8.83 31.44 -34.59
CA LYS A 50 -9.37 31.46 -33.22
C LYS A 50 -8.80 30.31 -32.40
N LEU A 51 -8.52 30.58 -31.13
CA LEU A 51 -8.19 29.56 -30.14
C LEU A 51 -9.31 29.45 -29.13
N THR A 52 -9.92 28.27 -29.03
CA THR A 52 -11.04 28.03 -28.11
C THR A 52 -10.77 26.84 -27.22
N PHE A 53 -11.20 26.93 -25.97
CA PHE A 53 -11.09 25.84 -25.02
C PHE A 53 -12.47 25.37 -24.58
N THR A 54 -12.78 24.11 -24.83
CA THR A 54 -14.06 23.52 -24.44
C THR A 54 -13.84 22.59 -23.24
N PRO A 55 -14.27 22.98 -22.03
CA PRO A 55 -14.19 22.10 -20.87
C PRO A 55 -15.28 21.03 -20.93
N ILE A 56 -14.88 19.78 -20.74
CA ILE A 56 -15.75 18.61 -20.59
C ILE A 56 -15.65 18.16 -19.13
N GLU A 57 -16.75 18.27 -18.39
CA GLU A 57 -16.80 17.81 -17.00
C GLU A 57 -16.51 16.31 -16.93
N CYS A 58 -15.61 15.93 -16.03
CA CYS A 58 -15.10 14.57 -15.89
C CYS A 58 -15.29 14.11 -14.46
N GLU A 59 -16.31 13.29 -14.25
CA GLU A 59 -16.50 12.58 -12.99
C GLU A 59 -15.52 11.40 -12.88
N PRO A 60 -15.28 10.85 -11.67
CA PRO A 60 -14.42 9.69 -11.48
C PRO A 60 -14.79 8.49 -12.37
N ALA A 61 -16.09 8.29 -12.62
CA ALA A 61 -16.59 7.22 -13.50
C ALA A 61 -16.24 7.42 -14.98
N ASP A 62 -16.07 8.67 -15.43
CA ASP A 62 -15.77 8.99 -16.83
C ASP A 62 -14.30 8.80 -17.20
N LYS A 63 -13.40 8.77 -16.21
CA LYS A 63 -11.94 8.78 -16.45
C LYS A 63 -11.47 7.70 -17.43
N ILE A 64 -11.98 6.47 -17.28
CA ILE A 64 -11.56 5.35 -18.12
C ILE A 64 -12.04 5.56 -19.56
N ARG A 65 -13.30 5.97 -19.73
CA ARG A 65 -13.89 6.26 -21.05
C ARG A 65 -13.15 7.41 -21.74
N LEU A 66 -12.98 8.53 -21.05
CA LEU A 66 -12.30 9.72 -21.60
C LEU A 66 -10.82 9.47 -21.89
N ALA A 67 -10.11 8.71 -21.06
CA ALA A 67 -8.72 8.34 -21.36
C ALA A 67 -8.59 7.57 -22.69
N LYS A 68 -9.56 6.71 -23.00
CA LYS A 68 -9.63 5.97 -24.27
C LYS A 68 -10.01 6.85 -25.44
N GLU A 69 -11.11 7.59 -25.31
CA GLU A 69 -11.60 8.52 -26.35
C GLU A 69 -10.52 9.53 -26.75
N LEU A 70 -9.69 9.97 -25.81
CA LEU A 70 -8.66 10.98 -26.04
C LEU A 70 -7.27 10.39 -26.30
N LEU A 71 -7.17 9.06 -26.44
CA LEU A 71 -5.94 8.32 -26.63
C LEU A 71 -4.80 8.80 -25.70
N TRP A 72 -5.08 8.82 -24.39
CA TRP A 72 -4.11 9.28 -23.41
C TRP A 72 -3.00 8.24 -23.19
N ILE A 73 -1.88 8.38 -23.91
CA ILE A 73 -0.72 7.45 -23.83
C ILE A 73 0.41 7.96 -22.92
N GLY A 74 0.18 9.05 -22.18
CA GLY A 74 1.20 9.73 -21.40
C GLY A 74 2.06 10.69 -22.23
N ASN A 75 2.65 11.68 -21.56
CA ASN A 75 3.69 12.52 -22.16
C ASN A 75 4.93 11.70 -22.54
N ALA A 76 5.78 12.23 -23.42
CA ALA A 76 7.01 11.53 -23.81
C ALA A 76 7.98 11.44 -22.60
N ASP A 77 8.36 10.21 -22.24
CA ASP A 77 9.16 9.93 -21.04
C ASP A 77 10.59 10.48 -21.16
N GLY A 78 11.06 11.23 -20.16
CA GLY A 78 12.45 11.71 -20.06
C GLY A 78 12.60 13.22 -20.27
N ALA A 79 13.50 13.83 -19.50
CA ALA A 79 13.67 15.28 -19.47
C ALA A 79 14.19 15.89 -20.79
N ALA A 80 14.70 15.08 -21.73
CA ALA A 80 15.16 15.51 -23.05
C ALA A 80 14.24 15.06 -24.19
N SER A 81 13.16 14.34 -23.89
CA SER A 81 12.30 13.74 -24.91
C SER A 81 11.43 14.80 -25.59
N LEU A 82 11.28 14.61 -26.89
CA LEU A 82 10.45 15.44 -27.77
C LEU A 82 8.99 15.22 -27.38
N GLN A 83 8.29 16.29 -26.99
CA GLN A 83 6.88 16.23 -26.64
C GLN A 83 6.07 16.34 -27.93
N TRP A 84 5.36 15.27 -28.31
CA TRP A 84 4.61 15.17 -29.57
C TRP A 84 3.18 14.63 -29.36
N THR A 85 2.80 14.25 -28.13
CA THR A 85 1.48 13.66 -27.89
C THR A 85 0.38 14.73 -27.96
N ALA A 86 -0.66 14.48 -28.75
CA ALA A 86 -1.77 15.40 -28.97
C ALA A 86 -2.69 15.55 -27.74
N THR A 87 -2.67 14.59 -26.82
CA THR A 87 -3.29 14.68 -25.50
C THR A 87 -2.20 14.74 -24.44
N THR A 88 -2.29 15.70 -23.51
CA THR A 88 -1.24 16.00 -22.51
C THR A 88 -1.81 16.51 -21.19
N GLN A 89 -1.04 16.36 -20.11
CA GLN A 89 -1.30 17.01 -18.82
C GLN A 89 -0.75 18.44 -18.73
N ASN A 90 -0.03 18.89 -19.74
CA ASN A 90 0.69 20.16 -19.71
C ASN A 90 0.33 21.00 -20.94
N LEU A 91 -0.52 22.03 -20.75
CA LEU A 91 -1.00 22.88 -21.83
C LEU A 91 0.16 23.58 -22.54
N SER A 92 1.22 23.94 -21.81
CA SER A 92 2.46 24.48 -22.37
C SER A 92 3.03 23.65 -23.52
N TYR A 93 2.85 22.33 -23.53
CA TYR A 93 3.31 21.47 -24.63
C TYR A 93 2.49 21.70 -25.90
N LEU A 94 1.17 21.82 -25.80
CA LEU A 94 0.33 22.09 -26.97
C LEU A 94 0.59 23.48 -27.55
N LEU A 95 0.87 24.47 -26.69
CA LEU A 95 1.15 25.85 -27.08
C LEU A 95 2.55 26.05 -27.69
N SER A 96 3.45 25.06 -27.63
CA SER A 96 4.83 25.20 -28.10
C SER A 96 5.37 23.95 -28.82
N GLN A 97 5.57 22.85 -28.10
CA GLN A 97 6.35 21.71 -28.56
C GLN A 97 5.58 20.73 -29.45
N THR A 98 4.31 20.47 -29.14
CA THR A 98 3.57 19.36 -29.74
C THR A 98 3.39 19.51 -31.24
N ILE A 99 2.95 20.69 -31.70
CA ILE A 99 2.68 20.98 -33.13
C ILE A 99 3.94 20.81 -34.00
N PRO A 100 5.07 21.51 -33.75
CA PRO A 100 6.26 21.39 -34.58
C PRO A 100 6.88 19.98 -34.51
N ASN A 101 6.80 19.31 -33.35
CA ASN A 101 7.32 17.94 -33.23
C ASN A 101 6.44 16.94 -34.00
N LEU A 102 5.11 17.06 -33.93
CA LEU A 102 4.20 16.23 -34.73
C LEU A 102 4.46 16.41 -36.22
N PHE A 103 4.52 17.66 -36.69
CA PHE A 103 4.79 17.97 -38.09
C PHE A 103 6.10 17.32 -38.56
N ARG A 104 7.15 17.36 -37.74
CA ARG A 104 8.46 16.78 -38.08
C ARG A 104 8.48 15.25 -38.13
N ILE A 105 7.72 14.59 -37.25
CA ILE A 105 7.78 13.12 -37.12
C ILE A 105 6.76 12.43 -38.04
N LEU A 106 5.67 13.10 -38.39
CA LEU A 106 4.66 12.58 -39.32
C LEU A 106 5.24 12.45 -40.74
N PRO A 107 4.89 11.37 -41.48
CA PRO A 107 5.24 11.23 -42.90
C PRO A 107 4.77 12.42 -43.75
N GLU A 108 5.46 12.68 -44.86
CA GLU A 108 5.11 13.79 -45.77
C GLU A 108 3.71 13.64 -46.39
N ASN A 109 3.24 12.41 -46.58
CA ASN A 109 1.92 12.10 -47.12
C ASN A 109 0.81 12.02 -46.05
N SER A 110 1.05 12.53 -44.84
CA SER A 110 0.08 12.49 -43.74
C SER A 110 -0.92 13.65 -43.81
N GLU A 111 -2.21 13.34 -43.74
CA GLU A 111 -3.27 14.35 -43.69
C GLU A 111 -3.20 15.19 -42.40
N VAL A 112 -2.81 14.58 -41.27
CA VAL A 112 -2.58 15.33 -40.01
C VAL A 112 -1.42 16.33 -40.17
N ARG A 113 -0.39 15.97 -40.95
CA ARG A 113 0.71 16.89 -41.24
C ARG A 113 0.22 18.07 -42.07
N ASP A 114 -0.67 17.84 -43.03
CA ASP A 114 -1.33 18.89 -43.80
C ASP A 114 -2.19 19.81 -42.92
N TRP A 115 -2.90 19.26 -41.92
CA TRP A 115 -3.65 20.06 -40.94
C TRP A 115 -2.73 20.95 -40.08
N LEU A 116 -1.55 20.45 -39.72
CA LEU A 116 -0.58 21.18 -38.89
C LEU A 116 0.17 22.26 -39.69
N ASN A 117 0.31 22.10 -41.01
CA ASN A 117 1.06 23.00 -41.88
C ASN A 117 0.61 24.48 -41.77
N PRO A 118 -0.68 24.84 -41.91
CA PRO A 118 -1.13 26.22 -41.77
C PRO A 118 -0.89 26.77 -40.36
N VAL A 119 -1.02 25.93 -39.33
CA VAL A 119 -0.75 26.34 -37.93
C VAL A 119 0.73 26.69 -37.76
N LEU A 120 1.63 25.81 -38.20
CA LEU A 120 3.07 26.00 -38.07
C LEU A 120 3.58 27.25 -38.80
N HIS A 121 3.09 27.50 -40.03
CA HIS A 121 3.59 28.60 -40.85
C HIS A 121 2.84 29.93 -40.63
N SER A 122 1.57 29.88 -40.23
CA SER A 122 0.73 31.07 -40.13
C SER A 122 0.40 31.47 -38.71
N LEU A 123 0.44 30.56 -37.73
CA LEU A 123 0.02 30.82 -36.35
C LEU A 123 1.12 30.57 -35.31
N MET A 124 2.29 30.05 -35.69
CA MET A 124 3.44 29.95 -34.79
C MET A 124 4.48 31.03 -35.10
N VAL A 125 5.14 31.52 -34.06
CA VAL A 125 6.29 32.43 -34.15
C VAL A 125 7.57 31.70 -33.76
N ASP A 126 8.63 31.94 -34.53
CA ASP A 126 9.99 31.52 -34.20
C ASP A 126 10.65 32.62 -33.36
N LEU A 127 10.94 32.31 -32.09
CA LEU A 127 11.61 33.21 -31.16
C LEU A 127 13.13 33.30 -31.39
N GLY A 128 13.66 32.62 -32.42
CA GLY A 128 15.08 32.57 -32.74
C GLY A 128 15.86 31.57 -31.90
N PRO A 129 17.20 31.47 -32.11
CA PRO A 129 18.05 30.51 -31.39
C PRO A 129 17.99 30.74 -29.88
N GLN A 130 17.45 29.76 -29.16
CA GLN A 130 17.44 29.74 -27.70
C GLN A 130 18.73 29.11 -27.16
N LYS A 131 19.05 29.28 -25.87
CA LYS A 131 20.24 28.65 -25.29
C LYS A 131 20.17 27.12 -25.46
N LYS A 132 21.29 26.51 -25.86
CA LYS A 132 21.38 25.05 -26.11
C LYS A 132 20.86 24.24 -24.92
N GLY A 133 20.14 23.15 -25.22
CA GLY A 133 19.62 22.24 -24.19
C GLY A 133 18.11 22.36 -24.02
N SER A 134 17.62 22.66 -22.81
CA SER A 134 16.18 22.64 -22.53
C SER A 134 15.38 23.76 -23.19
N GLU A 135 16.01 24.90 -23.48
CA GLU A 135 15.32 26.12 -23.95
C GLU A 135 15.01 26.07 -25.45
N GLU A 136 15.82 25.36 -26.24
CA GLU A 136 15.62 25.14 -27.69
C GLU A 136 14.26 24.52 -28.03
N ARG A 137 13.66 23.80 -27.07
CA ARG A 137 12.32 23.21 -27.21
C ARG A 137 11.18 24.22 -27.23
N TYR A 138 11.41 25.43 -26.74
CA TYR A 138 10.42 26.50 -26.72
C TYR A 138 10.63 27.51 -27.86
N ARG A 139 11.50 27.21 -28.83
CA ARG A 139 11.80 28.10 -29.97
C ARG A 139 10.55 28.50 -30.76
N HIS A 140 9.65 27.55 -30.99
CA HIS A 140 8.39 27.79 -31.69
C HIS A 140 7.25 27.80 -30.68
N ILE A 141 6.44 28.84 -30.72
CA ILE A 141 5.26 29.00 -29.85
C ILE A 141 4.07 29.49 -30.66
N LEU A 142 2.86 29.24 -30.18
CA LEU A 142 1.64 29.79 -30.76
C LEU A 142 1.61 31.32 -30.58
N ASP A 143 1.52 32.04 -31.69
CA ASP A 143 1.48 33.50 -31.76
C ASP A 143 0.04 33.98 -31.53
N LEU A 144 -0.24 34.47 -30.32
CA LEU A 144 -1.60 34.90 -29.99
C LEU A 144 -2.01 36.19 -30.69
N SER A 145 -1.07 37.01 -31.17
CA SER A 145 -1.40 38.24 -31.91
C SER A 145 -2.12 37.95 -33.22
N ARG A 146 -1.94 36.74 -33.76
CA ARG A 146 -2.58 36.26 -34.99
C ARG A 146 -3.94 35.63 -34.76
N LEU A 147 -4.37 35.53 -33.50
CA LEU A 147 -5.66 34.97 -33.14
C LEU A 147 -6.69 36.09 -32.93
N SER A 148 -7.72 36.12 -33.76
CA SER A 148 -8.76 37.17 -33.80
C SER A 148 -9.53 37.33 -32.49
N ASN A 149 -9.56 36.30 -31.65
CA ASN A 149 -10.22 36.36 -30.36
C ASN A 149 -9.30 36.78 -29.22
N ILE A 150 -7.98 36.99 -29.40
CA ILE A 150 -7.07 37.42 -28.32
C ILE A 150 -6.52 38.82 -28.67
N PRO A 151 -6.66 39.83 -27.78
CA PRO A 151 -6.15 41.17 -28.06
C PRO A 151 -4.63 41.19 -28.22
N SER A 152 -4.13 41.81 -29.30
CA SER A 152 -2.68 41.88 -29.57
C SER A 152 -1.89 42.60 -28.47
N ALA A 153 -2.52 43.55 -27.75
CA ALA A 153 -1.90 44.25 -26.62
C ALA A 153 -1.57 43.31 -25.43
N GLU A 154 -2.34 42.24 -25.22
CA GLU A 154 -2.04 41.24 -24.18
C GLU A 154 -0.78 40.44 -24.54
N TRP A 155 -0.64 40.10 -25.82
CA TRP A 155 0.53 39.43 -26.36
C TRP A 155 1.79 40.29 -26.24
N GLU A 156 1.73 41.57 -26.62
CA GLU A 156 2.87 42.49 -26.49
C GLU A 156 3.33 42.63 -25.03
N ASN A 157 2.38 42.78 -24.08
CA ASN A 157 2.68 42.82 -22.65
C ASN A 157 3.37 41.54 -22.15
N LEU A 158 2.96 40.37 -22.66
CA LEU A 158 3.56 39.08 -22.31
C LEU A 158 5.00 38.96 -22.81
N LEU A 159 5.24 39.42 -24.05
CA LEU A 159 6.58 39.47 -24.64
C LEU A 159 7.49 40.42 -23.87
N ASP A 160 7.02 41.62 -23.53
CA ASP A 160 7.81 42.61 -22.80
C ASP A 160 8.22 42.13 -21.40
N LYS A 161 7.33 41.42 -20.70
CA LYS A 161 7.63 40.83 -19.37
C LYS A 161 8.71 39.75 -19.40
N THR A 162 8.93 39.12 -20.54
CA THR A 162 9.80 37.94 -20.68
C THR A 162 11.03 38.22 -21.54
N ARG A 163 11.24 39.48 -21.92
CA ARG A 163 12.46 39.93 -22.60
C ARG A 163 13.65 39.90 -21.64
N ASP A 164 14.76 39.34 -22.11
CA ASP A 164 16.03 39.42 -21.43
C ASP A 164 16.57 40.86 -21.50
N GLN A 165 16.95 41.40 -20.34
CA GLN A 165 17.47 42.76 -20.23
C GLN A 165 18.84 42.95 -20.91
N SER A 166 19.57 41.85 -21.15
CA SER A 166 20.95 41.89 -21.66
C SER A 166 21.06 41.82 -23.18
N ASP A 167 20.25 40.98 -23.84
CA ASP A 167 20.31 40.76 -25.30
C ASP A 167 18.97 40.98 -26.03
N HIS A 168 17.94 41.42 -25.30
CA HIS A 168 16.58 41.69 -25.82
C HIS A 168 15.90 40.46 -26.46
N SER A 169 16.46 39.26 -26.27
CA SER A 169 15.83 38.01 -26.69
C SER A 169 14.65 37.65 -25.78
N ILE A 170 13.67 36.94 -26.31
CA ILE A 170 12.52 36.48 -25.53
C ILE A 170 12.88 35.18 -24.84
N ARG A 171 12.76 35.15 -23.51
CA ARG A 171 12.97 33.94 -22.71
C ARG A 171 11.79 33.01 -22.83
N ALA A 172 11.80 32.17 -23.87
CA ALA A 172 10.71 31.28 -24.22
C ALA A 172 10.26 30.36 -23.06
N LYS A 173 11.20 29.95 -22.19
CA LYS A 173 10.93 29.11 -21.01
C LYS A 173 10.13 29.84 -19.92
N GLU A 174 10.22 31.17 -19.83
CA GLU A 174 9.44 32.01 -18.91
C GLU A 174 8.10 32.45 -19.54
N LEU A 175 8.12 32.69 -20.85
CA LEU A 175 6.95 33.10 -21.63
C LEU A 175 5.84 32.04 -21.64
N VAL A 176 6.18 30.77 -21.89
CA VAL A 176 5.18 29.71 -22.07
C VAL A 176 4.33 29.44 -20.80
N PRO A 177 4.90 29.42 -19.57
CA PRO A 177 4.10 29.38 -18.35
C PRO A 177 3.17 30.58 -18.14
N GLU A 178 3.63 31.80 -18.46
CA GLU A 178 2.78 33.01 -18.37
C GLU A 178 1.66 32.97 -19.42
N LEU A 179 1.96 32.46 -20.62
CA LEU A 179 0.99 32.21 -21.69
C LEU A 179 -0.11 31.24 -21.24
N GLU A 180 0.29 30.11 -20.67
CA GLU A 180 -0.62 29.10 -20.10
C GLU A 180 -1.53 29.72 -19.03
N LYS A 181 -0.95 30.51 -18.12
CA LYS A 181 -1.70 31.20 -17.07
C LYS A 181 -2.70 32.20 -17.62
N MET A 182 -2.31 33.02 -18.61
CA MET A 182 -3.17 34.01 -19.24
C MET A 182 -4.38 33.35 -19.91
N VAL A 183 -4.12 32.29 -20.68
CA VAL A 183 -5.16 31.52 -21.37
C VAL A 183 -6.14 30.90 -20.38
N LEU A 184 -5.64 30.26 -19.31
CA LEU A 184 -6.50 29.63 -18.31
C LEU A 184 -7.32 30.63 -17.49
N GLN A 185 -6.75 31.80 -17.15
CA GLN A 185 -7.48 32.87 -16.46
C GLN A 185 -8.68 33.35 -17.27
N ARG A 186 -8.53 33.46 -18.59
CA ARG A 186 -9.59 33.90 -19.49
C ARG A 186 -10.75 32.92 -19.54
N GLU A 187 -10.45 31.63 -19.49
CA GLU A 187 -11.43 30.56 -19.56
C GLU A 187 -12.08 30.24 -18.19
N GLY A 188 -11.57 30.84 -17.10
CA GLY A 188 -12.19 30.76 -15.78
C GLY A 188 -11.93 29.47 -15.01
N TYR A 189 -10.91 28.69 -15.36
CA TYR A 189 -10.50 27.48 -14.62
C TYR A 189 -8.98 27.40 -14.43
N SER A 190 -8.55 26.71 -13.37
CA SER A 190 -7.14 26.53 -13.02
C SER A 190 -6.57 25.19 -13.49
N LEU A 191 -5.24 25.11 -13.68
CA LEU A 191 -4.54 23.83 -13.96
C LEU A 191 -4.88 22.74 -12.95
N SER A 192 -5.11 23.12 -11.69
CA SER A 192 -5.44 22.16 -10.63
C SER A 192 -6.76 21.41 -10.90
N GLN A 193 -7.63 21.93 -11.78
CA GLN A 193 -8.93 21.37 -12.14
C GLN A 193 -8.93 20.56 -13.45
N VAL A 194 -7.85 20.59 -14.24
CA VAL A 194 -7.81 19.95 -15.56
C VAL A 194 -6.99 18.66 -15.51
N TYR A 195 -7.60 17.53 -15.88
CA TYR A 195 -6.93 16.23 -15.98
C TYR A 195 -6.02 16.17 -17.19
N LEU A 196 -6.55 16.56 -18.36
CA LEU A 196 -5.89 16.48 -19.65
C LEU A 196 -6.35 17.64 -20.55
N PHE A 197 -5.46 18.04 -21.45
CA PHE A 197 -5.71 18.87 -22.61
C PHE A 197 -5.58 18.00 -23.86
N THR A 198 -6.45 18.18 -24.85
CA THR A 198 -6.36 17.50 -26.15
C THR A 198 -6.40 18.49 -27.30
N LEU A 199 -5.62 18.25 -28.35
CA LEU A 199 -5.50 19.12 -29.51
C LEU A 199 -6.58 18.82 -30.57
N LEU A 200 -7.31 19.86 -30.95
CA LEU A 200 -8.22 19.90 -32.09
C LEU A 200 -7.72 20.92 -33.11
N LEU A 201 -7.88 20.60 -34.39
CA LEU A 201 -7.63 21.50 -35.52
C LEU A 201 -8.92 21.60 -36.33
N ASP A 202 -9.42 22.82 -36.51
CA ASP A 202 -10.66 23.10 -37.25
C ASP A 202 -11.85 22.22 -36.80
N GLY A 203 -11.95 21.99 -35.49
CA GLY A 203 -13.00 21.18 -34.85
C GLY A 203 -12.76 19.66 -34.90
N LYS A 204 -11.68 19.18 -35.50
CA LYS A 204 -11.33 17.76 -35.58
C LYS A 204 -10.25 17.40 -34.56
N ARG A 205 -10.47 16.37 -33.74
CA ARG A 205 -9.46 15.87 -32.81
C ARG A 205 -8.32 15.18 -33.56
N VAL A 206 -7.09 15.58 -33.26
CA VAL A 206 -5.90 14.96 -33.87
C VAL A 206 -5.78 13.48 -33.50
N VAL A 207 -6.20 13.11 -32.28
CA VAL A 207 -6.12 11.73 -31.77
C VAL A 207 -7.04 10.73 -32.46
N ASP A 208 -8.09 11.21 -33.12
CA ASP A 208 -9.05 10.36 -33.84
C ASP A 208 -8.54 9.97 -35.23
N HIS A 209 -7.55 10.70 -35.76
CA HIS A 209 -7.06 10.48 -37.11
C HIS A 209 -6.19 9.22 -37.23
N PRO A 210 -6.38 8.36 -38.26
CA PRO A 210 -5.58 7.16 -38.48
C PRO A 210 -4.07 7.40 -38.53
N ASP A 211 -3.60 8.45 -39.20
CA ASP A 211 -2.16 8.79 -39.25
C ASP A 211 -1.53 9.02 -37.88
N TYR A 212 -2.24 9.70 -36.98
CA TYR A 212 -1.75 9.91 -35.62
C TYR A 212 -1.70 8.58 -34.86
N ARG A 213 -2.72 7.73 -35.02
CA ARG A 213 -2.76 6.41 -34.39
C ARG A 213 -1.64 5.49 -34.90
N ALA A 214 -1.37 5.52 -36.21
CA ALA A 214 -0.25 4.81 -36.82
C ALA A 214 1.10 5.33 -36.29
N LEU A 215 1.26 6.64 -36.11
CA LEU A 215 2.44 7.24 -35.48
C LEU A 215 2.63 6.71 -34.04
N VAL A 216 1.56 6.61 -33.26
CA VAL A 216 1.61 6.06 -31.90
C VAL A 216 2.14 4.63 -31.90
N MET A 217 1.58 3.76 -32.74
CA MET A 217 2.03 2.37 -32.86
C MET A 217 3.49 2.28 -33.31
N ARG A 218 3.85 3.05 -34.33
CA ARG A 218 5.23 3.10 -34.84
C ARG A 218 6.22 3.51 -33.76
N ASN A 219 5.92 4.58 -33.01
CA ASN A 219 6.85 5.11 -32.01
C ASN A 219 6.95 4.24 -30.75
N LYS A 220 5.82 3.68 -30.28
CA LYS A 220 5.75 2.93 -29.02
C LYS A 220 6.09 1.46 -29.17
N VAL A 221 5.79 0.86 -30.33
CA VAL A 221 5.96 -0.57 -30.58
C VAL A 221 6.94 -0.81 -31.72
N GLU A 222 6.63 -0.41 -32.95
CA GLU A 222 7.38 -0.89 -34.13
C GLU A 222 8.86 -0.47 -34.14
N ALA A 223 9.16 0.75 -33.67
CA ALA A 223 10.53 1.28 -33.61
C ALA A 223 11.48 0.40 -32.77
N VAL A 224 10.98 -0.36 -31.77
CA VAL A 224 11.85 -1.28 -31.00
C VAL A 224 12.09 -2.63 -31.68
N PHE A 225 11.40 -2.86 -32.81
CA PHE A 225 11.54 -4.05 -33.65
C PHE A 225 12.36 -3.79 -34.93
N GLU A 226 12.90 -2.58 -35.15
CA GLU A 226 13.76 -2.29 -36.31
C GLU A 226 14.99 -3.22 -36.37
N ASP A 227 15.58 -3.53 -35.22
CA ASP A 227 16.71 -4.48 -35.07
C ASP A 227 16.26 -5.89 -34.63
N ALA A 228 14.97 -6.23 -34.80
CA ALA A 228 14.45 -7.51 -34.32
C ALA A 228 15.02 -8.71 -35.08
N GLN A 229 15.12 -9.84 -34.38
CA GLN A 229 15.74 -11.06 -34.89
C GLN A 229 14.75 -12.23 -34.91
N ALA A 230 15.04 -13.24 -35.71
CA ALA A 230 14.31 -14.50 -35.64
C ALA A 230 14.63 -15.22 -34.32
N GLY A 231 13.61 -15.59 -33.58
CA GLY A 231 13.76 -16.25 -32.29
C GLY A 231 12.46 -16.83 -31.76
N ARG A 232 12.47 -17.20 -30.48
CA ARG A 232 11.29 -17.70 -29.77
C ARG A 232 10.89 -16.70 -28.69
N CYS A 233 9.62 -16.30 -28.67
CA CYS A 233 9.11 -15.38 -27.66
C CYS A 233 9.10 -16.06 -26.29
N SER A 234 9.73 -15.44 -25.29
CA SER A 234 9.81 -15.95 -23.92
C SER A 234 8.46 -15.96 -23.18
N ALA A 235 7.48 -15.18 -23.63
CA ALA A 235 6.18 -15.10 -22.97
C ALA A 235 5.12 -16.02 -23.58
N CYS A 236 5.16 -16.30 -24.89
CA CYS A 236 4.14 -17.14 -25.55
C CYS A 236 4.70 -18.39 -26.22
N GLY A 237 6.02 -18.57 -26.26
CA GLY A 237 6.68 -19.72 -26.85
C GLY A 237 6.65 -19.80 -28.38
N LYS A 238 5.94 -18.89 -29.07
CA LYS A 238 5.89 -18.87 -30.54
C LYS A 238 7.22 -18.45 -31.16
N SER A 239 7.60 -19.11 -32.25
CA SER A 239 8.72 -18.70 -33.09
C SER A 239 8.31 -17.55 -34.02
N GLY A 240 9.21 -16.59 -34.25
CA GLY A 240 8.97 -15.46 -35.13
C GLY A 240 9.95 -14.33 -34.88
N THR A 241 9.60 -13.13 -35.31
CA THR A 241 10.39 -11.91 -35.07
C THR A 241 10.23 -11.47 -33.60
N VAL A 242 11.35 -11.34 -32.91
CA VAL A 242 11.40 -10.97 -31.49
C VAL A 242 12.41 -9.86 -31.22
N THR A 243 12.15 -9.07 -30.19
CA THR A 243 13.06 -8.04 -29.69
C THR A 243 13.43 -8.31 -28.23
N SER A 244 14.69 -8.03 -27.89
CA SER A 244 15.19 -8.00 -26.52
C SER A 244 15.27 -6.57 -25.95
N ASN A 245 14.86 -5.57 -26.76
CA ASN A 245 14.83 -4.17 -26.36
C ASN A 245 13.58 -3.85 -25.52
N LEU A 246 13.71 -4.01 -24.21
CA LEU A 246 12.62 -3.73 -23.24
C LEU A 246 12.66 -2.30 -22.68
N THR A 247 13.35 -1.36 -23.33
CA THR A 247 13.56 0.02 -22.81
C THR A 247 12.27 0.83 -22.65
N ARG A 248 11.17 0.43 -23.29
CA ARG A 248 9.85 1.07 -23.14
C ARG A 248 9.07 0.58 -21.91
N MET A 249 9.51 -0.51 -21.29
CA MET A 249 8.86 -1.10 -20.12
C MET A 249 9.30 -0.40 -18.84
N LYS A 250 8.37 -0.15 -17.93
CA LYS A 250 8.62 0.40 -16.60
C LYS A 250 8.89 -0.70 -15.57
N PHE A 251 8.35 -1.90 -15.77
CA PHE A 251 8.69 -3.04 -14.92
C PHE A 251 9.98 -3.70 -15.42
N LYS A 252 10.87 -4.01 -14.47
CA LYS A 252 12.09 -4.78 -14.76
C LYS A 252 11.76 -6.27 -14.73
N TYR A 253 11.45 -6.84 -15.89
CA TYR A 253 11.19 -8.30 -16.02
C TYR A 253 12.46 -9.15 -15.97
N TYR A 254 13.62 -8.53 -16.17
CA TYR A 254 14.90 -9.20 -16.34
C TYR A 254 16.05 -8.22 -16.05
N ASN A 255 17.21 -8.74 -15.63
CA ASN A 255 18.39 -7.95 -15.27
C ASN A 255 19.43 -7.94 -16.41
N THR A 256 19.61 -6.78 -17.04
CA THR A 256 20.65 -6.50 -18.06
C THR A 256 21.88 -5.79 -17.50
N ASP A 257 21.89 -5.41 -16.21
CA ASP A 257 22.95 -4.60 -15.61
C ASP A 257 24.20 -5.45 -15.29
N LYS A 258 24.02 -6.75 -15.05
CA LYS A 258 25.07 -7.66 -14.60
C LYS A 258 25.33 -8.75 -15.62
N MET A 259 26.60 -8.88 -16.03
CA MET A 259 27.07 -9.90 -16.98
C MET A 259 26.76 -11.33 -16.52
N SER A 260 26.70 -11.59 -15.21
CA SER A 260 26.33 -12.90 -14.65
C SER A 260 24.90 -13.34 -14.99
N PHE A 261 24.03 -12.42 -15.42
CA PHE A 261 22.70 -12.74 -15.90
C PHE A 261 22.66 -12.97 -17.41
N ALA A 262 23.77 -12.75 -18.14
CA ALA A 262 23.83 -12.95 -19.58
C ALA A 262 24.04 -14.42 -19.95
N SER A 263 23.44 -14.86 -21.06
CA SER A 263 23.66 -16.22 -21.56
C SER A 263 25.14 -16.45 -21.88
N GLY A 264 25.74 -17.49 -21.30
CA GLY A 264 27.17 -17.77 -21.45
C GLY A 264 28.09 -16.71 -20.82
N VAL A 265 27.57 -15.87 -19.91
CA VAL A 265 28.34 -14.81 -19.22
C VAL A 265 28.96 -13.81 -20.20
N ASP A 266 28.28 -13.58 -21.33
CA ASP A 266 28.69 -12.64 -22.38
C ASP A 266 27.68 -11.48 -22.44
N LYS A 267 28.13 -10.24 -22.17
CA LYS A 267 27.27 -9.03 -22.16
C LYS A 267 26.50 -8.80 -23.46
N LYS A 268 26.94 -9.38 -24.59
CA LYS A 268 26.25 -9.25 -25.88
C LYS A 268 25.07 -10.21 -26.03
N ARG A 269 24.90 -11.18 -25.12
CA ARG A 269 23.96 -12.30 -25.25
C ARG A 269 22.75 -12.20 -24.32
N PHE A 270 22.32 -10.99 -24.00
CA PHE A 270 21.13 -10.73 -23.20
C PHE A 270 19.83 -11.04 -23.98
N ASP A 271 19.89 -10.92 -25.30
CA ASP A 271 18.86 -11.30 -26.27
C ASP A 271 18.40 -12.76 -26.14
N ARG A 272 19.30 -13.65 -25.71
CA ARG A 272 18.98 -15.08 -25.52
C ARG A 272 18.20 -15.40 -24.25
N ASN A 273 18.11 -14.45 -23.31
CA ASN A 273 17.47 -14.67 -22.01
C ASN A 273 16.00 -14.30 -22.02
N LEU A 274 15.69 -13.10 -22.52
CA LEU A 274 14.35 -12.57 -22.57
C LEU A 274 14.14 -11.82 -23.88
N SER A 275 13.28 -12.35 -24.72
CA SER A 275 12.89 -11.76 -26.00
C SER A 275 11.39 -11.89 -26.20
N LEU A 276 10.74 -10.85 -26.73
CA LEU A 276 9.29 -10.79 -26.90
C LEU A 276 8.93 -10.58 -28.37
N CYS A 277 7.88 -11.26 -28.84
CA CYS A 277 7.23 -10.91 -30.11
C CYS A 277 6.39 -9.63 -29.95
N SER A 278 6.07 -8.98 -31.07
CA SER A 278 5.31 -7.72 -31.09
C SER A 278 4.02 -7.79 -30.27
N SER A 279 3.22 -8.84 -30.43
CA SER A 279 1.97 -8.98 -29.68
C SER A 279 2.15 -9.11 -28.16
N CYS A 280 3.16 -9.85 -27.68
CA CYS A 280 3.46 -9.92 -26.24
C CYS A 280 4.05 -8.62 -25.71
N TYR A 281 4.84 -7.91 -26.52
CA TYR A 281 5.41 -6.62 -26.17
C TYR A 281 4.31 -5.57 -25.97
N THR A 282 3.40 -5.45 -26.93
CA THR A 282 2.24 -4.55 -26.87
C THR A 282 1.35 -4.89 -25.67
N ALA A 283 1.09 -6.18 -25.41
CA ALA A 283 0.34 -6.60 -24.24
C ALA A 283 1.01 -6.14 -22.92
N CYS A 284 2.32 -6.28 -22.79
CA CYS A 284 3.03 -5.78 -21.60
C CYS A 284 2.91 -4.25 -21.45
N LEU A 285 3.03 -3.51 -22.55
CA LEU A 285 2.86 -2.04 -22.55
C LEU A 285 1.45 -1.61 -22.15
N ALA A 286 0.44 -2.43 -22.45
CA ALA A 286 -0.94 -2.21 -22.03
C ALA A 286 -1.15 -2.51 -20.53
N ALA A 287 -0.60 -3.62 -20.06
CA ALA A 287 -0.79 -4.08 -18.69
C ALA A 287 -0.07 -3.21 -17.65
N GLU A 288 1.13 -2.71 -17.93
CA GLU A 288 1.92 -1.95 -16.97
C GLU A 288 1.23 -0.69 -16.45
N PRO A 289 0.78 0.25 -17.31
CA PRO A 289 0.05 1.43 -16.85
C PRO A 289 -1.21 1.07 -16.08
N PHE A 290 -1.95 0.05 -16.54
CA PHE A 290 -3.16 -0.42 -15.87
C PHE A 290 -2.86 -0.89 -14.44
N VAL A 291 -1.87 -1.77 -14.27
CA VAL A 291 -1.45 -2.26 -12.95
C VAL A 291 -0.97 -1.11 -12.06
N MET A 292 -0.16 -0.21 -12.62
CA MET A 292 0.40 0.92 -11.88
C MET A 292 -0.65 1.91 -11.39
N GLY A 293 -1.74 2.13 -12.15
CA GLY A 293 -2.77 3.11 -11.78
C GLY A 293 -4.02 2.53 -11.13
N HIS A 294 -4.35 1.27 -11.36
CA HIS A 294 -5.60 0.65 -10.87
C HIS A 294 -5.39 -0.51 -9.91
N MET A 295 -4.23 -1.16 -9.94
CA MET A 295 -3.96 -2.36 -9.15
C MET A 295 -2.87 -2.14 -8.10
N SER A 296 -2.81 -0.93 -7.53
CA SER A 296 -1.83 -0.58 -6.50
C SER A 296 -2.45 -0.57 -5.11
N SER A 297 -1.66 -0.89 -4.09
CA SER A 297 -2.06 -0.77 -2.69
C SER A 297 -0.83 -0.62 -1.78
N ARG A 298 -1.07 -0.49 -0.47
CA ARG A 298 -0.03 -0.39 0.56
C ARG A 298 -0.44 -1.05 1.86
N ILE A 299 0.56 -1.49 2.62
CA ILE A 299 0.47 -1.89 4.03
C ILE A 299 1.50 -1.03 4.79
N GLY A 300 1.04 -0.17 5.69
CA GLY A 300 1.89 0.87 6.28
C GLY A 300 2.62 1.70 5.23
N HIS A 301 3.95 1.57 5.17
CA HIS A 301 4.81 2.21 4.18
C HIS A 301 5.23 1.32 3.00
N LEU A 302 4.89 0.03 3.02
CA LEU A 302 5.19 -0.91 1.94
C LEU A 302 4.14 -0.76 0.84
N ARG A 303 4.58 -0.41 -0.37
CA ARG A 303 3.71 -0.36 -1.56
C ARG A 303 3.83 -1.67 -2.33
N PHE A 304 2.72 -2.11 -2.91
CA PHE A 304 2.69 -3.28 -3.76
C PHE A 304 1.69 -3.15 -4.89
N TYR A 305 1.94 -3.86 -5.98
CA TYR A 305 0.98 -4.07 -7.05
C TYR A 305 0.32 -5.45 -6.94
N VAL A 306 -0.95 -5.52 -7.29
CA VAL A 306 -1.77 -6.73 -7.40
C VAL A 306 -1.83 -7.13 -8.87
N ILE A 307 -1.30 -8.29 -9.21
CA ILE A 307 -1.24 -8.75 -10.60
C ILE A 307 -1.95 -10.10 -10.68
N PRO A 308 -3.26 -10.12 -10.99
CA PRO A 308 -4.02 -11.35 -11.06
C PRO A 308 -3.75 -12.09 -12.38
N GLU A 309 -3.89 -13.41 -12.34
CA GLU A 309 -3.65 -14.33 -13.45
C GLU A 309 -4.75 -15.39 -13.46
N ILE A 310 -5.48 -15.48 -14.56
CA ILE A 310 -6.61 -16.40 -14.74
C ILE A 310 -6.10 -17.74 -15.22
N PHE A 311 -6.62 -18.84 -14.66
CA PHE A 311 -6.34 -20.16 -15.17
C PHE A 311 -7.18 -20.47 -16.42
N GLY A 312 -6.52 -20.97 -17.46
CA GLY A 312 -7.19 -21.49 -18.64
C GLY A 312 -7.71 -20.42 -19.61
N PRO A 313 -8.58 -20.81 -20.56
CA PRO A 313 -9.11 -19.91 -21.57
C PRO A 313 -10.05 -18.88 -20.93
N VAL A 314 -9.78 -17.61 -21.18
CA VAL A 314 -10.59 -16.51 -20.64
C VAL A 314 -11.76 -16.24 -21.59
N SER A 315 -12.99 -16.22 -21.08
CA SER A 315 -14.21 -15.94 -21.86
C SER A 315 -14.15 -14.57 -22.55
N ASP A 316 -14.66 -14.45 -23.77
CA ASP A 316 -14.75 -13.18 -24.49
C ASP A 316 -15.78 -12.22 -23.88
N GLU A 317 -16.70 -12.74 -23.07
CA GLU A 317 -17.69 -11.96 -22.30
C GLU A 317 -17.12 -11.38 -20.99
N LEU A 318 -15.89 -11.74 -20.62
CA LEU A 318 -15.25 -11.22 -19.41
C LEU A 318 -14.94 -9.73 -19.58
N ASP A 319 -15.51 -8.87 -18.71
CA ASP A 319 -15.07 -7.48 -18.63
C ASP A 319 -13.73 -7.40 -17.85
N PRO A 320 -12.62 -6.99 -18.51
CA PRO A 320 -11.32 -6.91 -17.84
C PRO A 320 -11.33 -6.01 -16.61
N TYR A 321 -11.99 -4.87 -16.68
CA TYR A 321 -11.93 -3.86 -15.62
C TYR A 321 -12.69 -4.33 -14.40
N ARG A 322 -13.91 -4.85 -14.62
CA ARG A 322 -14.74 -5.40 -13.53
C ARG A 322 -14.06 -6.57 -12.85
N TRP A 323 -13.52 -7.51 -13.62
CA TRP A 323 -12.84 -8.68 -13.08
C TRP A 323 -11.57 -8.32 -12.29
N ASN A 324 -10.72 -7.43 -12.84
CA ASN A 324 -9.52 -6.98 -12.12
C ASN A 324 -9.88 -6.22 -10.84
N ARG A 325 -10.91 -5.37 -10.87
CA ARG A 325 -11.40 -4.67 -9.67
C ARG A 325 -11.84 -5.66 -8.60
N ARG A 326 -12.54 -6.74 -8.98
CA ARG A 326 -12.91 -7.81 -8.04
C ARG A 326 -11.68 -8.49 -7.42
N ALA A 327 -10.70 -8.87 -8.23
CA ALA A 327 -9.47 -9.49 -7.72
C ALA A 327 -8.73 -8.54 -6.77
N TRP A 328 -8.66 -7.26 -7.09
CA TRP A 328 -8.08 -6.23 -6.23
C TRP A 328 -8.86 -6.04 -4.93
N ASN A 329 -10.19 -5.95 -5.00
CA ASN A 329 -11.10 -5.84 -3.85
C ASN A 329 -10.92 -7.02 -2.88
N GLN A 330 -10.81 -8.24 -3.39
CA GLN A 330 -10.55 -9.41 -2.56
C GLN A 330 -9.21 -9.31 -1.82
N VAL A 331 -8.15 -8.89 -2.51
CA VAL A 331 -6.84 -8.69 -1.89
C VAL A 331 -6.92 -7.57 -0.84
N GLN A 332 -7.59 -6.46 -1.13
CA GLN A 332 -7.79 -5.39 -0.14
C GLN A 332 -8.56 -5.89 1.07
N SER A 333 -9.62 -6.66 0.85
CA SER A 333 -10.41 -7.24 1.94
C SER A 333 -9.53 -8.07 2.87
N ALA A 334 -8.71 -8.97 2.33
CA ALA A 334 -7.84 -9.82 3.15
C ALA A 334 -6.67 -9.07 3.82
N LEU A 335 -6.12 -8.01 3.20
CA LEU A 335 -4.89 -7.36 3.67
C LEU A 335 -5.13 -6.06 4.47
N ASN A 336 -6.19 -5.31 4.15
CA ASN A 336 -6.42 -3.93 4.57
C ASN A 336 -7.88 -3.71 5.01
N PHE A 337 -8.35 -4.50 5.98
CA PHE A 337 -9.75 -4.63 6.45
C PHE A 337 -10.61 -3.36 6.66
N LYS A 338 -10.05 -2.15 6.59
CA LYS A 338 -10.72 -0.88 6.89
C LYS A 338 -11.68 -0.33 5.81
N GLU A 339 -11.82 -0.97 4.65
CA GLU A 339 -12.66 -0.47 3.54
C GLU A 339 -13.93 -1.31 3.28
N ILE A 340 -14.28 -2.19 4.22
CA ILE A 340 -14.98 -3.44 3.88
C ILE A 340 -16.50 -3.41 3.82
N ALA A 341 -17.17 -2.53 4.56
CA ALA A 341 -18.65 -2.55 4.58
C ALA A 341 -19.25 -2.27 3.19
N GLU A 342 -18.63 -1.40 2.40
CA GLU A 342 -19.07 -1.11 1.02
C GLU A 342 -18.59 -2.17 0.01
N LEU A 343 -17.47 -2.83 0.29
CA LEU A 343 -16.87 -3.86 -0.56
C LEU A 343 -17.58 -5.21 -0.46
N GLU A 344 -18.09 -5.59 0.73
CA GLU A 344 -18.77 -6.86 0.96
C GLU A 344 -20.10 -6.95 0.20
N ASP A 345 -20.87 -5.86 0.15
CA ASP A 345 -22.11 -5.77 -0.63
C ASP A 345 -21.82 -5.80 -2.15
N GLU A 346 -20.77 -5.11 -2.63
CA GLU A 346 -20.32 -5.19 -4.03
C GLU A 346 -19.86 -6.62 -4.39
N LEU A 347 -19.13 -7.31 -3.50
CA LEU A 347 -18.60 -8.66 -3.74
C LEU A 347 -19.70 -9.74 -3.73
N ALA A 348 -20.72 -9.60 -2.87
CA ALA A 348 -21.83 -10.55 -2.77
C ALA A 348 -22.74 -10.51 -4.01
N LEU A 349 -22.98 -9.32 -4.58
CA LEU A 349 -23.73 -9.15 -5.83
C LEU A 349 -23.01 -9.74 -7.06
N GLU A 350 -21.69 -9.91 -7.00
CA GLU A 350 -20.87 -10.38 -8.13
C GLU A 350 -20.60 -11.89 -8.14
N GLN A 351 -20.99 -12.64 -7.10
CA GLN A 351 -20.64 -14.06 -6.96
C GLN A 351 -21.22 -14.98 -8.05
N SER A 352 -22.23 -14.56 -8.81
CA SER A 352 -22.95 -15.41 -9.77
C SER A 352 -22.41 -15.43 -11.21
N VAL A 353 -21.31 -14.73 -11.54
CA VAL A 353 -20.93 -14.51 -12.96
C VAL A 353 -19.59 -15.13 -13.40
N TYR A 354 -18.67 -15.47 -12.48
CA TYR A 354 -17.32 -15.91 -12.87
C TYR A 354 -16.81 -17.09 -12.01
N GLU A 355 -16.88 -18.30 -12.56
CA GLU A 355 -16.37 -19.55 -11.95
C GLU A 355 -14.87 -19.81 -12.19
N GLN A 356 -14.19 -18.96 -12.98
CA GLN A 356 -12.80 -19.22 -13.35
C GLN A 356 -11.85 -18.98 -12.18
N GLY A 357 -11.05 -20.01 -11.85
CA GLY A 357 -9.99 -19.91 -10.86
C GLY A 357 -8.90 -18.92 -11.29
N TYR A 358 -8.35 -18.18 -10.35
CA TYR A 358 -7.22 -17.28 -10.56
C TYR A 358 -6.26 -17.32 -9.38
N VAL A 359 -5.02 -16.90 -9.66
CA VAL A 359 -4.01 -16.57 -8.65
C VAL A 359 -3.66 -15.10 -8.73
N VAL A 360 -3.05 -14.60 -7.67
CA VAL A 360 -2.58 -13.23 -7.56
C VAL A 360 -1.09 -13.23 -7.27
N ASN A 361 -0.36 -12.43 -8.04
CA ASN A 361 1.02 -12.08 -7.77
C ASN A 361 1.07 -10.72 -7.07
N LEU A 362 1.77 -10.61 -5.94
CA LEU A 362 1.93 -9.38 -5.16
C LEU A 362 3.37 -8.87 -5.29
N LEU A 363 3.54 -7.76 -6.01
CA LEU A 363 4.85 -7.17 -6.30
C LEU A 363 5.13 -5.99 -5.36
N PHE A 364 5.89 -6.24 -4.28
CA PHE A 364 6.30 -5.20 -3.32
C PHE A 364 7.46 -4.37 -3.86
N HIS A 365 7.34 -3.05 -3.84
CA HIS A 365 8.28 -2.16 -4.52
C HIS A 365 8.48 -0.79 -3.85
N VAL A 366 9.51 -0.08 -4.32
CA VAL A 366 9.73 1.35 -4.09
C VAL A 366 10.15 2.02 -5.38
N TRP A 367 9.70 3.26 -5.58
CA TRP A 367 10.20 4.11 -6.67
C TRP A 367 11.37 4.95 -6.16
N ASN A 368 12.49 4.93 -6.87
CA ASN A 368 13.60 5.85 -6.68
C ASN A 368 13.74 6.70 -7.95
N ASN A 369 13.24 7.94 -7.92
CA ASN A 369 12.98 8.73 -9.13
C ASN A 369 12.12 7.93 -10.13
N ALA A 370 12.61 7.72 -11.35
CA ALA A 370 11.96 6.94 -12.40
C ALA A 370 12.32 5.44 -12.36
N GLU A 371 13.14 4.98 -11.41
CA GLU A 371 13.54 3.58 -11.31
C GLU A 371 12.66 2.80 -10.33
N LEU A 372 12.02 1.73 -10.81
CA LEU A 372 11.32 0.77 -9.97
C LEU A 372 12.32 -0.20 -9.33
N ARG A 373 12.36 -0.23 -7.99
CA ARG A 373 13.14 -1.21 -7.22
C ARG A 373 12.21 -2.19 -6.53
N LEU A 374 12.47 -3.48 -6.72
CA LEU A 374 11.66 -4.56 -6.17
C LEU A 374 12.17 -4.96 -4.80
N PHE A 375 11.27 -5.08 -3.82
CA PHE A 375 11.59 -5.61 -2.49
C PHE A 375 11.26 -7.10 -2.38
N ASN A 376 10.08 -7.52 -2.86
CA ASN A 376 9.69 -8.92 -2.92
C ASN A 376 8.62 -9.14 -4.00
N LEU A 377 8.51 -10.38 -4.47
CA LEU A 377 7.43 -10.82 -5.34
C LEU A 377 6.85 -12.12 -4.76
N VAL A 378 5.68 -12.01 -4.13
CA VAL A 378 4.91 -13.17 -3.67
C VAL A 378 4.10 -13.67 -4.86
N ARG A 379 4.35 -14.90 -5.31
CA ARG A 379 3.77 -15.43 -6.54
C ARG A 379 2.62 -16.37 -6.26
N ASP A 380 1.72 -16.45 -7.22
CA ASP A 380 0.73 -17.51 -7.35
C ASP A 380 -0.15 -17.73 -6.11
N VAL A 381 -0.56 -16.65 -5.44
CA VAL A 381 -1.44 -16.73 -4.27
C VAL A 381 -2.88 -17.00 -4.72
N PRO A 382 -3.47 -18.17 -4.41
CA PRO A 382 -4.80 -18.49 -4.89
C PRO A 382 -5.88 -17.70 -4.13
N LYS A 383 -7.02 -17.45 -4.77
CA LYS A 383 -8.23 -16.84 -4.14
C LYS A 383 -8.56 -17.46 -2.77
N THR A 384 -8.56 -18.78 -2.69
CA THR A 384 -8.91 -19.54 -1.47
C THR A 384 -7.98 -19.24 -0.30
N ARG A 385 -6.74 -18.82 -0.58
CA ARG A 385 -5.79 -18.45 0.47
C ARG A 385 -6.16 -17.13 1.14
N PHE A 386 -6.64 -16.15 0.38
CA PHE A 386 -7.14 -14.90 0.94
C PHE A 386 -8.39 -15.13 1.81
N GLU A 387 -9.29 -16.01 1.36
CA GLU A 387 -10.47 -16.44 2.13
C GLU A 387 -10.05 -17.12 3.45
N THR A 388 -9.12 -18.07 3.39
CA THR A 388 -8.59 -18.75 4.58
C THR A 388 -7.98 -17.77 5.60
N ILE A 389 -7.20 -16.79 5.14
CA ILE A 389 -6.61 -15.75 6.01
C ILE A 389 -7.70 -14.89 6.63
N GLN A 390 -8.68 -14.45 5.83
CA GLN A 390 -9.79 -13.64 6.29
C GLN A 390 -10.59 -14.36 7.38
N GLU A 391 -10.96 -15.61 7.15
CA GLU A 391 -11.70 -16.44 8.11
C GLU A 391 -10.90 -16.68 9.39
N GLY A 392 -9.60 -16.99 9.28
CA GLY A 392 -8.72 -17.18 10.42
C GLY A 392 -8.59 -15.91 11.28
N PHE A 393 -8.46 -14.74 10.64
CA PHE A 393 -8.41 -13.46 11.35
C PHE A 393 -9.76 -13.07 11.96
N GLN A 394 -10.89 -13.38 11.32
CA GLN A 394 -12.22 -13.23 11.93
C GLN A 394 -12.40 -14.13 13.15
N ARG A 395 -11.95 -15.38 13.06
CA ARG A 395 -12.01 -16.32 14.18
C ARG A 395 -11.15 -15.81 15.35
N ALA A 396 -9.95 -15.30 15.06
CA ALA A 396 -9.10 -14.67 16.06
C ALA A 396 -9.76 -13.46 16.73
N ASP A 397 -10.48 -12.62 16.00
CA ASP A 397 -11.26 -11.52 16.58
C ASP A 397 -12.34 -12.01 17.55
N ARG A 398 -13.14 -13.01 17.15
CA ARG A 398 -14.20 -13.59 17.99
C ARG A 398 -13.63 -14.20 19.26
N ILE A 399 -12.57 -15.00 19.13
CA ILE A 399 -11.91 -15.65 20.26
C ILE A 399 -11.27 -14.60 21.18
N ALA A 400 -10.61 -13.59 20.62
CA ALA A 400 -10.04 -12.52 21.42
C ALA A 400 -11.10 -11.74 22.21
N LYS A 401 -12.28 -11.51 21.64
CA LYS A 401 -13.43 -10.93 22.38
C LYS A 401 -13.94 -11.86 23.49
N LEU A 402 -13.87 -13.18 23.34
CA LEU A 402 -14.22 -14.14 24.38
C LEU A 402 -13.22 -14.15 25.55
N MET A 403 -11.92 -14.06 25.27
CA MET A 403 -10.88 -14.09 26.33
C MET A 403 -10.62 -12.71 26.96
N LEU A 404 -10.69 -11.63 26.18
CA LEU A 404 -10.33 -10.28 26.63
C LEU A 404 -11.55 -9.36 26.76
N GLY A 405 -12.74 -9.79 26.35
CA GLY A 405 -13.90 -8.89 26.27
C GLY A 405 -13.80 -7.89 25.10
N PRO A 406 -14.82 -7.03 24.93
CA PRO A 406 -14.88 -6.10 23.82
C PRO A 406 -13.77 -5.05 23.86
N ARG A 407 -13.50 -4.46 22.69
CA ARG A 407 -12.56 -3.36 22.53
C ARG A 407 -13.04 -2.13 23.30
N SER A 408 -12.14 -1.49 24.01
CA SER A 408 -12.35 -0.20 24.68
C SER A 408 -12.00 0.98 23.76
N ASN A 409 -12.66 2.13 23.92
CA ASN A 409 -12.34 3.36 23.17
C ASN A 409 -10.88 3.82 23.32
N ASN A 410 -10.21 3.46 24.42
CA ASN A 410 -8.82 3.85 24.69
C ASN A 410 -7.78 2.88 24.08
N GLU A 411 -8.21 1.70 23.62
CA GLU A 411 -7.32 0.70 23.04
C GLU A 411 -6.94 1.08 21.61
N GLN A 412 -5.73 0.73 21.19
CA GLN A 412 -5.22 1.07 19.86
C GLN A 412 -5.87 0.21 18.78
N TRP A 413 -5.96 -1.08 19.05
CA TRP A 413 -6.29 -2.09 18.05
C TRP A 413 -7.73 -2.55 18.18
N ASN A 414 -8.36 -2.91 17.06
CA ASN A 414 -9.41 -3.92 17.10
C ASN A 414 -8.76 -5.28 17.32
N TRP A 415 -9.46 -6.24 17.93
CA TRP A 415 -8.86 -7.55 18.20
C TRP A 415 -8.58 -8.37 16.97
N ARG A 416 -9.29 -8.10 15.88
CA ARG A 416 -9.00 -8.66 14.57
C ARG A 416 -7.58 -8.30 14.09
N PRO A 417 -6.67 -9.27 13.94
CA PRO A 417 -5.37 -9.01 13.31
C PRO A 417 -5.55 -8.73 11.81
N ASP A 418 -4.65 -7.92 11.26
CA ASP A 418 -4.50 -7.68 9.82
C ASP A 418 -3.03 -7.41 9.48
N PHE A 419 -2.72 -7.23 8.20
CA PHE A 419 -1.33 -7.02 7.77
C PHE A 419 -0.77 -5.67 8.24
N ASN A 420 -1.59 -4.65 8.46
CA ASN A 420 -1.13 -3.38 9.06
C ASN A 420 -0.73 -3.58 10.52
N THR A 421 -1.51 -4.33 11.27
CA THR A 421 -1.24 -4.66 12.66
C THR A 421 0.06 -5.47 12.77
N ILE A 422 0.24 -6.49 11.92
CA ILE A 422 1.49 -7.26 11.85
C ILE A 422 2.67 -6.36 11.45
N TYR A 423 2.47 -5.43 10.50
CA TYR A 423 3.49 -4.44 10.12
C TYR A 423 3.93 -3.58 11.31
N HIS A 424 2.99 -3.14 12.16
CA HIS A 424 3.30 -2.34 13.35
C HIS A 424 4.01 -3.16 14.44
N LEU A 425 3.71 -4.45 14.57
CA LEU A 425 4.35 -5.32 15.55
C LEU A 425 5.80 -5.68 15.21
N ILE A 426 6.27 -5.39 13.99
CA ILE A 426 7.64 -5.67 13.54
C ILE A 426 8.36 -4.33 13.31
N PRO A 427 9.15 -3.83 14.28
CA PRO A 427 9.78 -2.53 14.17
C PRO A 427 10.84 -2.47 13.06
N VAL A 428 10.62 -1.56 12.11
CA VAL A 428 11.49 -1.20 10.99
C VAL A 428 12.15 0.15 11.26
N SER A 429 13.47 0.19 11.34
CA SER A 429 14.29 1.41 11.38
C SER A 429 14.44 2.05 9.99
N ARG A 430 14.51 3.37 9.96
CA ARG A 430 14.77 4.20 8.79
C ARG A 430 16.25 4.19 8.39
N SER A 431 17.17 3.82 9.28
CA SER A 431 18.60 3.71 8.97
C SER A 431 18.98 2.42 8.24
N ASN A 432 18.17 1.35 8.37
CA ASN A 432 18.41 0.03 7.76
C ASN A 432 17.17 -0.52 7.04
N LYS A 433 16.47 0.37 6.32
CA LYS A 433 15.18 0.09 5.63
C LYS A 433 15.20 -1.22 4.85
N THR A 434 16.25 -1.49 4.08
CA THR A 434 16.30 -2.67 3.19
C THR A 434 16.34 -3.99 3.96
N GLN A 435 17.09 -4.10 5.07
CA GLN A 435 17.18 -5.35 5.82
C GLN A 435 15.92 -5.60 6.66
N GLU A 436 15.34 -4.55 7.22
CA GLU A 436 14.18 -4.68 8.11
C GLU A 436 12.85 -4.81 7.34
N TYR A 437 12.73 -4.21 6.14
CA TYR A 437 11.63 -4.56 5.24
C TYR A 437 11.65 -6.03 4.83
N ARG A 438 12.84 -6.66 4.69
CA ARG A 438 12.90 -8.11 4.40
C ARG A 438 12.27 -8.95 5.52
N ARG A 439 12.41 -8.57 6.79
CA ARG A 439 11.81 -9.33 7.91
C ARG A 439 10.29 -9.31 7.82
N VAL A 440 9.71 -8.13 7.62
CA VAL A 440 8.26 -7.96 7.41
C VAL A 440 7.81 -8.75 6.18
N LEU A 441 8.52 -8.61 5.07
CA LEU A 441 8.18 -9.28 3.81
C LEU A 441 8.30 -10.80 3.90
N GLN A 442 9.22 -11.33 4.70
CA GLN A 442 9.32 -12.77 4.98
C GLN A 442 8.09 -13.28 5.73
N VAL A 443 7.60 -12.53 6.73
CA VAL A 443 6.37 -12.87 7.45
C VAL A 443 5.16 -12.79 6.51
N PHE A 444 5.05 -11.72 5.71
CA PHE A 444 3.96 -11.56 4.76
C PHE A 444 3.94 -12.65 3.71
N ASP A 445 5.09 -12.96 3.11
CA ASP A 445 5.24 -14.04 2.13
C ASP A 445 4.80 -15.37 2.73
N ALA A 446 5.28 -15.72 3.94
CA ALA A 446 4.88 -16.95 4.60
C ALA A 446 3.37 -17.02 4.86
N ILE A 447 2.75 -15.95 5.38
CA ILE A 447 1.30 -15.87 5.58
C ILE A 447 0.57 -16.01 4.23
N LEU A 448 1.00 -15.29 3.20
CA LEU A 448 0.34 -15.30 1.89
C LEU A 448 0.50 -16.62 1.13
N THR A 449 1.55 -17.40 1.39
CA THR A 449 1.85 -18.66 0.69
C THR A 449 1.52 -19.91 1.52
N GLY A 450 0.97 -19.73 2.72
CA GLY A 450 0.65 -20.87 3.60
C GLY A 450 1.86 -21.50 4.29
N GLN A 451 3.06 -20.89 4.17
CA GLN A 451 4.28 -21.43 4.76
C GLN A 451 4.37 -21.13 6.27
N PRO A 452 5.18 -21.91 7.02
CA PRO A 452 5.44 -21.64 8.43
C PRO A 452 6.14 -20.30 8.66
N VAL A 453 5.63 -19.51 9.60
CA VAL A 453 6.20 -18.27 10.11
C VAL A 453 7.09 -18.59 11.31
N SER A 454 8.33 -18.12 11.29
CA SER A 454 9.31 -18.35 12.37
C SER A 454 8.87 -17.68 13.68
N TYR A 455 8.65 -18.50 14.71
CA TYR A 455 8.39 -18.02 16.07
C TYR A 455 9.52 -17.13 16.59
N LYS A 456 10.78 -17.56 16.41
CA LYS A 456 11.96 -16.79 16.82
C LYS A 456 12.01 -15.39 16.20
N LEU A 457 11.69 -15.26 14.91
CA LEU A 457 11.65 -13.96 14.24
C LEU A 457 10.59 -13.04 14.85
N LEU A 458 9.41 -13.57 15.16
CA LEU A 458 8.33 -12.82 15.81
C LEU A 458 8.73 -12.38 17.21
N MET A 459 9.26 -13.29 18.04
CA MET A 459 9.69 -12.98 19.40
C MET A 459 10.78 -11.91 19.46
N GLN A 460 11.78 -11.99 18.58
CA GLN A 460 12.80 -10.93 18.45
C GLN A 460 12.19 -9.58 18.06
N SER A 461 11.15 -9.60 17.23
CA SER A 461 10.46 -8.38 16.79
C SER A 461 9.61 -7.78 17.93
N PHE A 462 8.90 -8.62 18.69
CA PHE A 462 8.10 -8.20 19.84
C PHE A 462 8.97 -7.66 20.97
N ALA A 463 10.09 -8.31 21.28
CA ALA A 463 11.06 -7.82 22.26
C ALA A 463 11.60 -6.42 21.87
N LYS A 464 11.98 -6.25 20.61
CA LYS A 464 12.41 -4.95 20.09
C LYS A 464 11.31 -3.88 20.20
N LEU A 465 10.05 -4.24 19.92
CA LEU A 465 8.92 -3.33 20.06
C LEU A 465 8.71 -2.91 21.51
N ILE A 466 8.78 -3.86 22.45
CA ILE A 466 8.70 -3.62 23.88
C ILE A 466 9.77 -2.62 24.34
N GLU A 467 11.02 -2.79 23.89
CA GLU A 467 12.10 -1.85 24.20
C GLU A 467 11.83 -0.45 23.64
N ILE A 468 11.38 -0.35 22.38
CA ILE A 468 11.05 0.95 21.76
C ILE A 468 9.97 1.66 22.57
N ARG A 469 8.89 0.94 22.91
CA ARG A 469 7.77 1.46 23.71
C ARG A 469 8.22 1.89 25.09
N ARG A 470 9.05 1.10 25.76
CA ARG A 470 9.50 1.37 27.13
C ARG A 470 10.47 2.55 27.22
N PHE A 471 11.41 2.62 26.29
CA PHE A 471 12.51 3.61 26.34
C PHE A 471 12.25 4.85 25.48
N GLY A 472 11.07 4.99 24.88
CA GLY A 472 10.69 6.15 24.07
C GLY A 472 11.51 6.31 22.78
N ARG A 473 12.01 5.21 22.21
CA ARG A 473 12.92 5.22 21.05
C ARG A 473 12.17 5.13 19.72
N TYR A 474 11.21 6.03 19.51
CA TYR A 474 10.36 6.04 18.32
C TYR A 474 11.07 6.59 17.09
N ASP A 475 12.05 7.46 17.31
CA ASP A 475 12.81 8.12 16.26
C ASP A 475 13.34 7.14 15.23
N ALA A 476 13.15 7.50 13.97
CA ALA A 476 13.56 6.69 12.85
C ALA A 476 12.98 5.26 12.86
N THR A 477 11.81 5.01 13.45
CA THR A 477 11.10 3.72 13.31
C THR A 477 9.76 3.88 12.57
N ASN A 478 9.06 2.76 12.31
CA ASN A 478 7.65 2.72 11.89
C ASN A 478 6.66 2.67 13.08
N VAL A 479 7.17 2.71 14.33
CA VAL A 479 6.35 2.68 15.54
C VAL A 479 5.97 4.11 15.89
N GLU A 480 4.67 4.38 15.95
CA GLU A 480 4.16 5.71 16.28
C GLU A 480 4.34 6.03 17.77
N GLU A 481 4.83 7.23 18.05
CA GLU A 481 4.92 7.77 19.41
C GLU A 481 3.50 7.94 19.99
N PRO A 482 3.21 7.37 21.17
CA PRO A 482 1.92 7.54 21.82
C PRO A 482 1.71 8.98 22.28
N LYS A 483 0.44 9.39 22.40
CA LYS A 483 0.10 10.61 23.14
C LYS A 483 0.56 10.48 24.59
N ALA A 484 1.01 11.59 25.18
CA ALA A 484 1.41 11.63 26.58
C ALA A 484 0.34 11.01 27.50
N GLY A 485 0.76 10.12 28.39
CA GLY A 485 -0.12 9.39 29.31
C GLY A 485 -0.71 8.07 28.77
N TYR A 486 -0.48 7.74 27.49
CA TYR A 486 -0.92 6.49 26.87
C TYR A 486 0.21 5.48 26.64
N GLU A 487 1.44 5.76 27.08
CA GLU A 487 2.64 4.96 26.83
C GLU A 487 2.46 3.51 27.30
N LEU A 488 2.04 3.33 28.56
CA LEU A 488 1.80 2.01 29.14
C LEU A 488 0.62 1.31 28.45
N ALA A 489 -0.43 2.04 28.08
CA ALA A 489 -1.58 1.49 27.38
C ALA A 489 -1.16 0.94 26.01
N ARG A 490 -0.35 1.68 25.25
CA ARG A 490 0.17 1.21 23.95
C ARG A 490 1.09 0.00 24.08
N LEU A 491 1.95 -0.03 25.11
CA LEU A 491 2.75 -1.22 25.40
C LEU A 491 1.86 -2.44 25.65
N THR A 492 0.81 -2.31 26.48
CA THR A 492 -0.08 -3.44 26.77
C THR A 492 -0.92 -3.85 25.57
N ASP A 493 -1.40 -2.89 24.77
CA ASP A 493 -2.16 -3.16 23.54
C ASP A 493 -1.33 -3.96 22.54
N ASP A 494 -0.07 -3.57 22.33
CA ASP A 494 0.86 -4.26 21.41
C ASP A 494 1.19 -5.68 21.89
N VAL A 495 1.39 -5.89 23.19
CA VAL A 495 1.67 -7.22 23.75
C VAL A 495 0.45 -8.14 23.63
N LEU A 496 -0.77 -7.64 23.88
CA LEU A 496 -2.00 -8.42 23.68
C LEU A 496 -2.17 -8.77 22.20
N MET A 497 -1.95 -7.82 21.31
CA MET A 497 -2.07 -8.04 19.88
C MET A 497 -1.00 -9.01 19.34
N ALA A 498 0.22 -8.96 19.85
CA ALA A 498 1.25 -9.95 19.54
C ALA A 498 0.83 -11.39 19.90
N ASN A 499 0.17 -11.58 21.05
CA ASN A 499 -0.40 -12.88 21.41
C ASN A 499 -1.53 -13.31 20.49
N ILE A 500 -2.41 -12.37 20.08
CA ILE A 500 -3.49 -12.66 19.12
C ILE A 500 -2.90 -13.05 17.75
N VAL A 501 -1.82 -12.41 17.31
CA VAL A 501 -1.11 -12.78 16.08
C VAL A 501 -0.51 -14.18 16.19
N LEU A 502 0.20 -14.49 17.27
CA LEU A 502 0.73 -15.85 17.51
C LEU A 502 -0.38 -16.90 17.48
N PHE A 503 -1.50 -16.63 18.17
CA PHE A 503 -2.69 -17.47 18.14
C PHE A 503 -3.25 -17.65 16.73
N SER A 504 -3.44 -16.56 15.98
CA SER A 504 -3.99 -16.61 14.62
C SER A 504 -3.12 -17.43 13.68
N LEU A 505 -1.78 -17.37 13.84
CA LEU A 505 -0.84 -18.16 13.05
C LEU A 505 -0.89 -19.64 13.44
N GLN A 506 -1.06 -19.97 14.72
CA GLN A 506 -1.31 -21.37 15.13
C GLN A 506 -2.62 -21.89 14.57
N ASP A 507 -3.66 -21.06 14.57
CA ASP A 507 -4.98 -21.42 14.07
C ASP A 507 -4.99 -21.69 12.56
N LEU A 508 -4.20 -20.91 11.81
CA LEU A 508 -3.94 -21.14 10.39
C LEU A 508 -2.99 -22.32 10.12
N GLY A 509 -2.43 -22.97 11.15
CA GLY A 509 -1.42 -24.03 11.00
C GLY A 509 -0.05 -23.52 10.51
N GLN A 510 0.23 -22.24 10.69
CA GLN A 510 1.40 -21.55 10.14
C GLN A 510 2.40 -21.06 11.18
N LEU A 511 2.12 -21.14 12.48
CA LEU A 511 3.20 -20.91 13.43
C LEU A 511 4.17 -22.09 13.35
N ALA A 512 5.46 -21.81 13.11
CA ALA A 512 6.46 -22.86 12.92
C ALA A 512 6.47 -23.87 14.07
N THR A 513 6.70 -25.14 13.73
CA THR A 513 6.57 -26.29 14.64
C THR A 513 7.60 -26.29 15.77
N ASP A 514 8.65 -25.49 15.66
CA ASP A 514 9.63 -25.21 16.71
C ASP A 514 9.09 -24.25 17.78
N SER A 515 7.90 -23.67 17.58
CA SER A 515 7.21 -22.89 18.59
C SER A 515 6.97 -23.72 19.85
N PRO A 516 7.30 -23.19 21.04
CA PRO A 516 7.03 -23.87 22.29
C PRO A 516 5.54 -23.87 22.64
N MET A 517 4.70 -23.06 21.97
CA MET A 517 3.29 -22.94 22.27
C MET A 517 2.49 -24.09 21.64
N LYS A 518 1.71 -24.82 22.46
CA LYS A 518 0.87 -25.94 22.01
C LYS A 518 -0.53 -25.80 22.60
N ARG A 519 -1.54 -25.75 21.73
CA ARG A 519 -2.94 -25.78 22.16
C ARG A 519 -3.29 -27.18 22.69
N ARG A 520 -4.20 -27.26 23.66
CA ARG A 520 -4.86 -28.54 23.96
C ARG A 520 -5.77 -28.88 22.78
N ASP A 521 -5.80 -30.15 22.37
CA ASP A 521 -6.71 -30.60 21.33
C ASP A 521 -8.15 -30.37 21.80
N GLY A 522 -8.87 -29.52 21.08
CA GLY A 522 -10.23 -29.11 21.41
C GLY A 522 -10.62 -27.90 20.56
N HIS A 523 -11.59 -28.07 19.67
CA HIS A 523 -12.21 -26.93 19.01
C HIS A 523 -12.94 -26.12 20.10
N LEU A 524 -12.47 -24.89 20.36
CA LEU A 524 -13.32 -23.88 20.97
C LEU A 524 -14.50 -23.70 20.02
N ASP A 525 -15.68 -24.16 20.44
CA ASP A 525 -16.90 -24.01 19.64
C ASP A 525 -17.18 -22.51 19.50
N THR A 526 -17.06 -22.01 18.27
CA THR A 526 -17.11 -20.58 17.93
C THR A 526 -18.39 -20.21 17.18
N ASN A 527 -19.38 -21.10 17.16
CA ASN A 527 -20.62 -20.93 16.39
C ASN A 527 -21.66 -20.00 17.04
N HIS A 528 -21.28 -19.25 18.08
CA HIS A 528 -22.14 -18.24 18.67
C HIS A 528 -21.41 -16.90 18.84
N ASP A 529 -22.08 -15.79 18.51
CA ASP A 529 -21.68 -14.40 18.80
C ASP A 529 -21.73 -14.09 20.31
N VAL A 530 -21.33 -15.04 21.15
CA VAL A 530 -21.22 -14.83 22.58
C VAL A 530 -19.95 -14.03 22.82
N VAL A 531 -20.10 -12.76 23.17
CA VAL A 531 -19.00 -11.95 23.70
C VAL A 531 -18.99 -12.17 25.20
N ASN A 532 -17.84 -12.55 25.75
CA ASN A 532 -17.68 -12.55 27.19
C ASN A 532 -17.55 -11.11 27.68
N GLU A 533 -18.41 -10.69 28.62
CA GLU A 533 -18.30 -9.35 29.18
C GLU A 533 -17.11 -9.17 30.13
N LYS A 534 -16.45 -10.27 30.53
CA LYS A 534 -15.31 -10.26 31.46
C LYS A 534 -14.07 -10.85 30.81
N VAL A 535 -12.91 -10.28 31.16
CA VAL A 535 -11.61 -10.87 30.81
C VAL A 535 -11.46 -12.20 31.56
N ASN A 536 -11.02 -13.25 30.86
CA ASN A 536 -10.80 -14.58 31.39
C ASN A 536 -9.34 -15.00 31.16
N PRO A 537 -8.45 -14.81 32.17
CA PRO A 537 -7.03 -15.15 32.06
C PRO A 537 -6.74 -16.63 31.82
N GLU A 538 -7.56 -17.54 32.37
CA GLU A 538 -7.40 -18.99 32.17
C GLU A 538 -7.69 -19.38 30.72
N MET A 539 -8.80 -18.88 30.19
CA MET A 539 -9.15 -19.07 28.78
C MET A 539 -8.08 -18.47 27.87
N PHE A 540 -7.51 -17.31 28.23
CA PHE A 540 -6.39 -16.73 27.50
C PHE A 540 -5.23 -17.74 27.42
N LEU A 541 -4.73 -18.22 28.56
CA LEU A 541 -3.58 -19.15 28.65
C LEU A 541 -3.79 -20.43 27.83
N GLU A 542 -4.98 -21.02 27.92
CA GLU A 542 -5.35 -22.23 27.19
C GLU A 542 -5.44 -21.97 25.67
N THR A 543 -6.04 -20.84 25.28
CA THR A 543 -6.23 -20.46 23.87
C THR A 543 -4.91 -20.20 23.17
N VAL A 544 -4.02 -19.43 23.79
CA VAL A 544 -2.69 -19.15 23.22
C VAL A 544 -1.75 -20.37 23.35
N GLY A 545 -2.06 -21.34 24.20
CA GLY A 545 -1.26 -22.56 24.36
C GLY A 545 0.06 -22.31 25.10
N TYR A 546 0.02 -21.54 26.18
CA TYR A 546 1.18 -21.36 27.06
C TYR A 546 1.53 -22.69 27.77
N LYS A 547 2.82 -22.88 28.05
CA LYS A 547 3.32 -24.02 28.84
C LYS A 547 3.53 -23.59 30.29
N ALA A 548 3.77 -24.53 31.18
CA ALA A 548 3.99 -24.27 32.61
C ALA A 548 4.98 -23.12 32.89
N SER A 549 6.11 -23.06 32.19
CA SER A 549 7.08 -21.97 32.35
C SER A 549 6.56 -20.61 31.84
N HIS A 550 5.81 -20.57 30.74
CA HIS A 550 5.16 -19.34 30.26
C HIS A 550 4.02 -18.91 31.19
N GLU A 551 3.24 -19.85 31.71
CA GLU A 551 2.16 -19.60 32.68
C GLU A 551 2.71 -19.01 33.99
N ALA A 552 3.84 -19.52 34.48
CA ALA A 552 4.50 -18.98 35.67
C ALA A 552 4.90 -17.50 35.47
N LEU A 553 5.50 -17.18 34.31
CA LEU A 553 5.87 -15.82 33.95
C LEU A 553 4.63 -14.92 33.75
N PHE A 554 3.58 -15.45 33.12
CA PHE A 554 2.31 -14.75 32.98
C PHE A 554 1.72 -14.38 34.33
N TRP A 555 1.60 -15.34 35.26
CA TRP A 555 1.02 -15.05 36.58
C TRP A 555 1.90 -14.12 37.42
N LEU A 556 3.23 -14.15 37.25
CA LEU A 556 4.12 -13.11 37.79
C LEU A 556 3.76 -11.73 37.25
N GLY A 557 3.56 -11.62 35.94
CA GLY A 557 3.05 -10.42 35.27
C GLY A 557 1.73 -9.92 35.84
N ALA A 558 0.78 -10.82 36.03
CA ALA A 558 -0.52 -10.51 36.63
C ALA A 558 -0.36 -10.00 38.07
N ALA A 559 0.51 -10.62 38.88
CA ALA A 559 0.83 -10.16 40.22
C ALA A 559 1.46 -8.76 40.22
N ILE A 560 2.36 -8.47 39.27
CA ILE A 560 2.93 -7.13 39.06
C ILE A 560 1.83 -6.11 38.75
N ALA A 561 0.84 -6.44 37.91
CA ALA A 561 -0.28 -5.55 37.61
C ALA A 561 -1.14 -5.23 38.84
N SER A 562 -1.37 -6.22 39.71
CA SER A 562 -2.06 -6.03 40.99
C SER A 562 -1.32 -5.05 41.90
N VAL A 563 0.02 -5.20 42.01
CA VAL A 563 0.86 -4.27 42.78
C VAL A 563 0.87 -2.88 42.15
N ALA A 564 1.05 -2.76 40.83
CA ALA A 564 1.06 -1.48 40.13
C ALA A 564 -0.25 -0.72 40.33
N THR A 565 -1.38 -1.44 40.28
CA THR A 565 -2.70 -0.87 40.55
C THR A 565 -2.81 -0.37 41.99
N ALA A 566 -2.28 -1.11 42.95
CA ALA A 566 -2.27 -0.71 44.35
C ALA A 566 -1.38 0.53 44.58
N GLN A 567 -0.21 0.60 43.93
CA GLN A 567 0.67 1.77 43.95
C GLN A 567 -0.06 3.01 43.42
N GLN A 568 -0.74 2.89 42.29
CA GLN A 568 -1.53 3.99 41.72
C GLN A 568 -2.68 4.42 42.65
N LYS A 569 -3.39 3.47 43.28
CA LYS A 569 -4.44 3.78 44.28
C LYS A 569 -3.90 4.53 45.50
N ASN A 570 -2.62 4.34 45.83
CA ASN A 570 -1.94 5.05 46.91
C ASN A 570 -1.22 6.32 46.42
N GLY A 571 -1.56 6.85 45.25
CA GLY A 571 -1.06 8.14 44.74
C GLY A 571 0.33 8.09 44.08
N LEU A 572 0.85 6.90 43.77
CA LEU A 572 2.13 6.77 43.06
C LEU A 572 1.90 6.72 41.54
N ASP A 573 2.08 7.86 40.87
CA ASP A 573 1.88 7.98 39.42
C ASP A 573 2.87 7.16 38.59
N THR A 574 4.09 6.94 39.11
CA THR A 574 5.17 6.27 38.38
C THR A 574 5.14 4.74 38.43
N MET A 575 4.25 4.14 39.24
CA MET A 575 4.15 2.69 39.46
C MET A 575 5.54 1.99 39.58
N PRO A 576 6.32 2.26 40.64
CA PRO A 576 7.72 1.82 40.77
C PRO A 576 7.97 0.32 40.62
N VAL A 577 6.94 -0.53 40.75
CA VAL A 577 7.07 -1.97 40.50
C VAL A 577 7.50 -2.29 39.06
N LEU A 578 7.12 -1.45 38.08
CA LEU A 578 7.49 -1.62 36.67
C LEU A 578 8.99 -1.43 36.43
N GLU A 579 9.66 -0.59 37.23
CA GLU A 579 11.11 -0.39 37.18
C GLU A 579 11.90 -1.63 37.64
N LYS A 580 11.24 -2.61 38.27
CA LYS A 580 11.87 -3.87 38.67
C LYS A 580 12.03 -4.86 37.51
N ILE A 581 11.40 -4.61 36.36
CA ILE A 581 11.50 -5.43 35.15
C ILE A 581 12.68 -4.93 34.30
N ASN A 582 13.61 -5.82 33.95
CA ASN A 582 14.61 -5.51 32.94
C ASN A 582 14.04 -5.81 31.55
N TYR A 583 13.61 -4.76 30.84
CA TYR A 583 12.95 -4.88 29.53
C TYR A 583 13.86 -5.40 28.41
N ARG A 584 15.18 -5.46 28.61
CA ARG A 584 16.13 -6.06 27.67
C ARG A 584 16.31 -7.56 27.84
N GLY A 585 15.63 -8.15 28.82
CA GLY A 585 15.71 -9.57 29.12
C GLY A 585 15.88 -9.84 30.62
N MET A 586 15.24 -10.90 31.09
CA MET A 586 15.22 -11.28 32.50
C MET A 586 15.60 -12.72 32.72
N ASN A 587 16.89 -12.96 32.95
CA ASN A 587 17.38 -13.97 33.89
C ASN A 587 16.42 -14.92 34.63
N ALA A 588 16.55 -16.25 34.62
CA ALA A 588 15.86 -17.08 35.62
C ALA A 588 16.20 -16.64 37.06
N GLY A 589 17.45 -16.27 37.33
CA GLY A 589 17.84 -15.70 38.61
C GLY A 589 17.19 -14.33 38.87
N ASP A 590 17.10 -13.49 37.84
CA ASP A 590 16.39 -12.20 37.93
C ASP A 590 14.89 -12.37 38.19
N VAL A 591 14.25 -13.37 37.56
CA VAL A 591 12.84 -13.73 37.75
C VAL A 591 12.60 -14.20 39.18
N VAL A 592 13.43 -15.11 39.72
CA VAL A 592 13.31 -15.55 41.13
C VAL A 592 13.44 -14.37 42.09
N ARG A 593 14.41 -13.47 41.85
CA ARG A 593 14.54 -12.25 42.65
C ARG A 593 13.33 -11.34 42.51
N LEU A 594 12.73 -11.26 41.31
CA LEU A 594 11.53 -10.48 41.07
C LEU A 594 10.34 -11.07 41.83
N VAL A 595 10.14 -12.38 41.83
CA VAL A 595 9.10 -13.08 42.61
C VAL A 595 9.13 -12.65 44.08
N GLY A 596 10.28 -12.75 44.75
CA GLY A 596 10.41 -12.32 46.15
C GLY A 596 10.11 -10.83 46.35
N LYS A 597 10.57 -9.97 45.43
CA LYS A 597 10.26 -8.52 45.45
C LYS A 597 8.76 -8.23 45.25
N ILE A 598 8.01 -9.11 44.60
CA ILE A 598 6.57 -8.99 44.41
C ILE A 598 5.82 -9.49 45.64
N GLU A 599 6.23 -10.61 46.24
CA GLU A 599 5.68 -11.08 47.52
C GLU A 599 5.79 -10.02 48.62
N ASP A 600 6.96 -9.40 48.76
CA ASP A 600 7.16 -8.31 49.72
C ASP A 600 6.27 -7.11 49.43
N ALA A 601 6.04 -6.79 48.15
CA ALA A 601 5.13 -5.73 47.76
C ALA A 601 3.66 -6.10 48.08
N PHE A 602 3.26 -7.35 47.89
CA PHE A 602 1.93 -7.82 48.31
C PHE A 602 1.71 -7.66 49.82
N ARG A 603 2.74 -7.90 50.64
CA ARG A 603 2.72 -7.60 52.08
C ARG A 603 2.60 -6.11 52.36
N GLN A 604 3.46 -5.31 51.74
CA GLN A 604 3.50 -3.86 51.92
C GLN A 604 2.15 -3.19 51.62
N TYR A 605 1.50 -3.58 50.51
CA TYR A 605 0.23 -3.01 50.07
C TYR A 605 -1.01 -3.79 50.56
N LYS A 606 -0.84 -4.76 51.47
CA LYS A 606 -1.91 -5.57 52.08
C LYS A 606 -2.85 -6.22 51.07
N LEU A 607 -2.30 -6.79 50.00
CA LEU A 607 -3.07 -7.35 48.87
C LEU A 607 -3.59 -8.78 49.09
N PHE A 608 -3.36 -9.38 50.26
CA PHE A 608 -3.82 -10.73 50.60
C PHE A 608 -5.34 -10.90 50.74
N GLY A 609 -6.12 -9.81 50.64
CA GLY A 609 -7.57 -9.90 50.45
C GLY A 609 -7.94 -9.96 48.97
N SER A 610 -7.84 -8.81 48.29
CA SER A 610 -8.32 -8.62 46.91
C SER A 610 -7.43 -9.21 45.81
N GLY A 611 -6.18 -9.58 46.10
CA GLY A 611 -5.21 -10.11 45.14
C GLY A 611 -4.65 -11.49 45.48
N ALA A 612 -5.12 -12.12 46.56
CA ALA A 612 -4.58 -13.41 47.03
C ALA A 612 -4.67 -14.52 45.98
N ASP A 613 -5.76 -14.59 45.21
CA ASP A 613 -5.92 -15.56 44.12
C ASP A 613 -4.80 -15.44 43.07
N THR A 614 -4.46 -14.21 42.65
CA THR A 614 -3.38 -13.99 41.68
C THR A 614 -2.01 -14.42 42.23
N LEU A 615 -1.73 -14.13 43.50
CA LEU A 615 -0.48 -14.54 44.14
C LEU A 615 -0.40 -16.07 44.30
N PHE A 616 -1.51 -16.69 44.71
CA PHE A 616 -1.61 -18.14 44.82
C PHE A 616 -1.39 -18.83 43.47
N ARG A 617 -2.00 -18.32 42.40
CA ARG A 617 -1.81 -18.83 41.03
C ARG A 617 -0.37 -18.68 40.55
N MET A 618 0.26 -17.54 40.83
CA MET A 618 1.69 -17.35 40.56
C MET A 618 2.53 -18.45 41.22
N HIS A 619 2.37 -18.68 42.52
CA HIS A 619 3.10 -19.72 43.23
C HIS A 619 2.84 -21.12 42.68
N THR A 620 1.58 -21.43 42.38
CA THR A 620 1.17 -22.73 41.84
C THR A 620 1.78 -22.98 40.47
N ALA A 621 1.77 -21.97 39.59
CA ALA A 621 2.37 -22.05 38.27
C ALA A 621 3.90 -22.20 38.34
N PHE A 622 4.58 -21.50 39.25
CA PHE A 622 6.01 -21.72 39.49
C PHE A 622 6.31 -23.11 40.05
N ALA A 623 5.48 -23.63 40.96
CA ALA A 623 5.62 -24.99 41.47
C ALA A 623 5.49 -26.02 40.33
N ALA A 624 4.47 -25.88 39.48
CA ALA A 624 4.28 -26.73 38.31
C ALA A 624 5.45 -26.63 37.31
N ALA A 625 5.99 -25.43 37.09
CA ALA A 625 7.17 -25.24 36.25
C ALA A 625 8.44 -25.91 36.82
N LEU A 626 8.57 -25.97 38.15
CA LEU A 626 9.69 -26.59 38.86
C LEU A 626 9.59 -28.12 38.97
N ASP A 627 8.38 -28.68 38.98
CA ASP A 627 8.11 -30.13 39.10
C ASP A 627 8.44 -30.91 37.81
N THR A 628 8.75 -30.19 36.72
CA THR A 628 9.32 -30.81 35.51
C THR A 628 10.73 -31.31 35.82
N ALA A 629 10.84 -32.64 36.02
CA ALA A 629 11.97 -33.33 36.63
C ALA A 629 13.36 -32.80 36.20
N ALA A 630 14.08 -32.27 37.21
CA ALA A 630 15.50 -31.93 37.25
C ALA A 630 15.94 -30.53 36.73
N SER A 631 15.84 -29.51 37.61
CA SER A 631 16.88 -28.48 37.95
C SER A 631 16.24 -27.11 38.29
N PRO A 632 16.81 -26.25 39.16
CA PRO A 632 16.33 -24.88 39.41
C PRO A 632 16.04 -24.12 38.11
N LEU A 633 14.84 -23.53 37.95
CA LEU A 633 14.38 -22.70 36.81
C LEU A 633 15.38 -22.61 35.65
N ARG A 634 15.56 -23.71 34.90
CA ARG A 634 16.41 -23.74 33.71
C ARG A 634 15.55 -23.51 32.48
N TRP A 635 14.94 -22.34 32.39
CA TRP A 635 14.37 -21.76 31.17
C TRP A 635 15.21 -21.98 29.87
N LYS A 636 16.54 -22.13 29.98
CA LYS A 636 17.42 -22.52 28.85
C LYS A 636 17.32 -23.99 28.40
N LYS A 637 16.94 -24.93 29.28
CA LYS A 637 16.91 -26.38 28.97
C LYS A 637 15.56 -26.86 28.47
N GLU A 638 14.46 -26.25 28.91
CA GLU A 638 13.13 -26.71 28.51
C GLU A 638 12.91 -26.48 27.00
N TYR A 639 13.23 -25.28 26.47
CA TYR A 639 13.05 -24.94 25.05
C TYR A 639 14.00 -23.84 24.52
N SER A 640 15.13 -23.59 25.19
CA SER A 640 16.02 -22.45 24.86
C SER A 640 15.30 -21.09 24.86
N MET A 641 14.31 -20.89 25.76
CA MET A 641 13.65 -19.60 25.93
C MET A 641 14.70 -18.54 26.25
N THR A 642 14.64 -17.45 25.50
CA THR A 642 15.57 -16.32 25.64
C THR A 642 15.18 -15.42 26.81
N ASP A 643 16.14 -14.65 27.29
CA ASP A 643 15.95 -13.70 28.37
C ASP A 643 14.87 -12.66 28.00
N GLU A 644 14.85 -12.24 26.73
CA GLU A 644 13.89 -11.32 26.13
C GLU A 644 12.47 -11.92 26.02
N GLU A 645 12.35 -13.19 25.64
CA GLU A 645 11.06 -13.90 25.59
C GLU A 645 10.42 -13.98 26.98
N ALA A 646 11.21 -14.14 28.04
CA ALA A 646 10.67 -14.15 29.40
C ALA A 646 9.98 -12.83 29.77
N VAL A 647 10.54 -11.70 29.32
CA VAL A 647 9.93 -10.37 29.50
C VAL A 647 8.60 -10.29 28.77
N PHE A 648 8.52 -10.80 27.54
CA PHE A 648 7.27 -10.84 26.78
C PHE A 648 6.17 -11.57 27.56
N TYR A 649 6.46 -12.75 28.11
CA TYR A 649 5.48 -13.53 28.87
C TYR A 649 5.05 -12.87 30.18
N ILE A 650 5.96 -12.21 30.89
CA ILE A 650 5.62 -11.36 32.04
C ILE A 650 4.69 -10.22 31.61
N LEU A 651 4.99 -9.55 30.51
CA LEU A 651 4.15 -8.44 30.03
C LEU A 651 2.80 -8.91 29.50
N SER A 652 2.68 -10.14 28.97
CA SER A 652 1.40 -10.73 28.59
C SER A 652 0.45 -10.82 29.78
N GLY A 653 0.92 -11.37 30.91
CA GLY A 653 0.10 -11.46 32.11
C GLY A 653 -0.18 -10.11 32.76
N PHE A 654 0.79 -9.20 32.72
CA PHE A 654 0.56 -7.82 33.15
C PHE A 654 -0.56 -7.15 32.33
N ALA A 655 -0.53 -7.29 31.01
CA ALA A 655 -1.49 -6.68 30.10
C ALA A 655 -2.90 -7.25 30.28
N VAL A 656 -3.04 -8.58 30.38
CA VAL A 656 -4.33 -9.25 30.62
C VAL A 656 -4.92 -8.82 31.96
N LYS A 657 -4.15 -8.87 33.05
CA LYS A 657 -4.64 -8.50 34.38
C LYS A 657 -4.98 -7.01 34.47
N ARG A 658 -4.19 -6.14 33.82
CA ARG A 658 -4.51 -4.71 33.73
C ARG A 658 -5.84 -4.50 33.02
N LYS A 659 -6.10 -5.18 31.90
CA LYS A 659 -7.38 -5.07 31.18
C LYS A 659 -8.55 -5.59 32.02
N GLU A 660 -8.36 -6.69 32.74
CA GLU A 660 -9.34 -7.23 33.70
C GLU A 660 -9.71 -6.16 34.74
N ILE A 661 -8.72 -5.56 35.40
CA ILE A 661 -8.93 -4.51 36.42
C ILE A 661 -9.64 -3.28 35.85
N LEU A 662 -9.24 -2.82 34.65
CA LEU A 662 -9.82 -1.63 34.02
C LEU A 662 -11.27 -1.88 33.56
N SER A 663 -11.61 -3.10 33.14
CA SER A 663 -12.98 -3.46 32.77
C SER A 663 -13.92 -3.51 33.99
N HIS A 664 -13.42 -3.97 35.15
CA HIS A 664 -14.18 -3.95 36.41
C HIS A 664 -14.49 -2.52 36.91
N ARG A 665 -13.50 -1.60 36.88
CA ARG A 665 -13.72 -0.20 37.31
C ARG A 665 -14.84 0.50 36.55
N ARG A 666 -14.99 0.21 35.24
CA ARG A 666 -16.07 0.80 34.43
C ARG A 666 -17.45 0.39 34.94
N LYS A 667 -17.66 -0.90 35.24
CA LYS A 667 -18.94 -1.42 35.73
C LYS A 667 -19.33 -0.82 37.07
N ASP A 668 -18.38 -0.61 37.98
CA ASP A 668 -18.65 0.05 39.27
C ASP A 668 -19.08 1.51 39.09
N THR A 669 -18.47 2.23 38.14
CA THR A 669 -18.84 3.63 37.85
C THR A 669 -20.23 3.73 37.20
N THR A 670 -20.60 2.76 36.35
CA THR A 670 -21.92 2.70 35.71
C THR A 670 -23.03 2.28 36.68
N LYS A 671 -22.74 1.37 37.63
CA LYS A 671 -23.68 0.97 38.68
C LYS A 671 -23.97 2.10 39.69
N VAL A 672 -22.96 2.86 40.10
CA VAL A 672 -23.15 4.01 41.01
C VAL A 672 -24.01 5.11 40.36
N GLY A 673 -23.92 5.30 39.04
CA GLY A 673 -24.81 6.21 38.31
C GLY A 673 -26.27 5.72 38.26
N LEU A 674 -26.48 4.42 38.08
CA LEU A 674 -27.83 3.82 38.06
C LEU A 674 -28.48 3.75 39.45
N ASP A 675 -27.71 3.49 40.51
CA ASP A 675 -28.22 3.48 41.89
C ASP A 675 -28.58 4.90 42.38
N GLN A 676 -27.90 5.95 41.89
CA GLN A 676 -28.25 7.35 42.19
C GLN A 676 -29.53 7.80 41.46
N ASP A 677 -29.78 7.33 40.24
CA ASP A 677 -31.04 7.60 39.54
C ASP A 677 -32.23 6.82 40.13
N THR A 678 -31.97 5.65 40.71
CA THR A 678 -33.02 4.85 41.38
C THR A 678 -33.38 5.45 42.75
N GLN A 679 -32.41 6.00 43.50
CA GLN A 679 -32.69 6.70 44.76
C GLN A 679 -33.34 8.09 44.58
N ASN A 680 -33.12 8.78 43.45
CA ASN A 680 -33.80 10.04 43.16
C ASN A 680 -35.27 9.87 42.72
N ASN A 681 -35.64 8.71 42.16
CA ASN A 681 -37.04 8.43 41.77
C ASN A 681 -37.93 7.99 42.95
N ASP A 682 -37.38 7.40 44.01
CA ASP A 682 -38.17 7.01 45.20
C ASP A 682 -38.43 8.19 46.16
N LEU A 683 -37.67 9.28 46.06
CA LEU A 683 -37.87 10.51 46.85
C LEU A 683 -38.82 11.53 46.20
N GLN A 684 -39.26 11.31 44.95
CA GLN A 684 -40.20 12.20 44.26
C GLN A 684 -41.65 11.69 44.20
N ASN A 685 -41.96 10.51 44.76
CA ASN A 685 -43.33 9.96 44.82
C ASN A 685 -43.98 10.02 46.21
N THR A 686 -43.42 10.80 47.14
CA THR A 686 -44.09 11.15 48.41
C THR A 686 -43.98 12.65 48.69
N GLN A 687 -44.70 13.45 47.91
CA GLN A 687 -45.20 14.78 48.31
C GLN A 687 -46.40 15.19 47.47
#